data_AF-W1J194-F1
#
_entry.id   AF-W1J194-F1
#
_cell.length_a   1.000
_cell.length_b   1.000
_cell.length_c   1.000
_cell.angle_alpha   90.00
_cell.angle_beta   90.00
_cell.angle_gamma   90.00
#
_symmetry.space_group_name_H-M   'P 1'
#
loop_
_entity.id
_entity.type
_entity.pdbx_description
1 polymer ?
#
loop_
_entity_poly.entity_id
_entity_poly.type
_entity_poly.pdbx_seq_one_letter_code
_entity_poly.pdbx_strand_id
1 'polypeptide(L)'
;MTAKFERLEQLSQHPDFSILVPPLVGFTADKALAIVESHPHADSMLLRTLYSKYIAEHLDWIKQVEEVCGPPPWIIRSAGLEDGNTFVNAGGYASIICHCSADFSDTLSTVAFSGFELQSIEQQRLSDPSYQPQPISCFVQKLIEDAPSEGIPPIMDTLQAPYLTADKLHYLYNIINQLHQYFSEVALDTEWVLETDHGLVSATGLTLNGVDGVRGELAFGFGFASAQSPGSRVNSVAYHWPTLTSPLWQGTQLRQVHVNKIWLVQARPAPGYALERQVEQLTSEIKTELARCMRVFPVAALLYPTKPALGAFLSASTLDDAWSRYLRLSPSVQSTLVAVFVESGVASEHAGIMFRQQKLPVFLTQLTNIPSVPWVAIDSVGEQAYFSSQKPLIELKTESTEAVNLPASVQRIFDDSESLPNTELTSQYLYDVLQNVLAGLPFLEEKVVFKLMQRSLFPTDTWIHHGGTVRSPSLTGWLLTQMGEEVMALYPSDWSVTEETTDYLCALRAKAAPQSILPNLCKAIPELADKVNQLNDLRLLMLFIKTEAWVEKIPGLPLAQWVYAAVVSPNEDGRLLLECMLHVLTDTEILPIYEDTDRVNILHVLANQVGSTFSVQELLEVIYHGQLPPTALANLVCAPKAFAAYIAFLAPLRRFTATAALAGASEAADLLKSADRMMKALYQAKLPTLGALCRIGLVDTYDQVLKAVLGDLVDRRDAITYRNYLDLLSSWMEFAQLSTLSVNEKAALYSFQKWIEHVRHSPVPDTFFLELKEDIVEILGDDFLRWQSLIPIAGNMSPEQLPIENAHQLHNLLHQWMLVRFRAESGSELPTRLRKLISIADGFGDARSCLLRLSNNLFEISLPFVVHKASFLFNDKELVVEFCELPNAPEEDIGRLHVFNALASRIAEWNPQWQISSNRVCQLGTWTLFLRLKRIDGLHWQNNELEQLVLWLRVLFDTAYDFSYVPNDEVLHVNEMLGHSPWRELFQAYVDYRSVVDFSIQRITVYSLPFASMLAAICLNEFVRDEVTRACLAGFDHSWEAFQRIINQLEKTEDDQEQWECLYTTAGQMGLLLSAKWPKQTLMQMVQYPLSFVAAERIAVSLLHRRDLVITLQQLITVPENTGLRHLVLHHVPDVAVNADSAVAIANEIAIWQTQFKRCKEYLLAYHANVLPERLRRQFIRQLSLVPYGITEEIEMYIQQDLVHIAAAEKGRFKLFEVDPIAIISAVRTK
;
A
#
# COMPACT_ATOMS: atom_id res chain seq x y z
N MET A 1 4.93 -48.35 14.28
CA MET A 1 5.64 -48.44 12.98
C MET A 1 6.19 -47.07 12.66
N THR A 2 7.51 -46.96 12.56
CA THR A 2 8.30 -45.73 12.49
C THR A 2 8.88 -45.58 11.09
N ALA A 3 8.14 -44.98 10.17
CA ALA A 3 8.39 -45.13 8.73
C ALA A 3 9.68 -44.43 8.21
N LYS A 4 10.12 -43.28 8.75
CA LYS A 4 11.34 -42.59 8.28
C LYS A 4 12.63 -43.30 8.64
N PHE A 5 12.80 -43.69 9.90
CA PHE A 5 13.96 -44.47 10.33
C PHE A 5 14.03 -45.81 9.60
N GLU A 6 12.92 -46.56 9.58
CA GLU A 6 12.85 -47.88 8.93
C GLU A 6 13.19 -47.82 7.43
N ARG A 7 12.69 -46.81 6.70
CA ARG A 7 13.00 -46.63 5.27
C ARG A 7 14.47 -46.29 5.04
N LEU A 8 15.05 -45.38 5.82
CA LEU A 8 16.47 -45.04 5.69
C LEU A 8 17.37 -46.21 6.09
N GLU A 9 16.99 -47.00 7.10
CA GLU A 9 17.70 -48.20 7.50
C GLU A 9 17.64 -49.29 6.41
N GLN A 10 16.49 -49.48 5.75
CA GLN A 10 16.39 -50.38 4.59
C GLN A 10 17.29 -49.93 3.44
N LEU A 11 17.34 -48.63 3.15
CA LEU A 11 18.18 -48.07 2.09
C LEU A 11 19.68 -48.13 2.44
N SER A 12 20.05 -47.94 3.70
CA SER A 12 21.46 -48.02 4.15
C SER A 12 22.03 -49.44 4.01
N GLN A 13 21.17 -50.45 4.00
CA GLN A 13 21.53 -51.87 3.79
C GLN A 13 21.48 -52.29 2.31
N HIS A 14 20.90 -51.45 1.43
CA HIS A 14 20.76 -51.78 0.00
C HIS A 14 22.04 -51.40 -0.77
N PRO A 15 22.60 -52.28 -1.62
CA PRO A 15 23.85 -52.01 -2.35
C PRO A 15 23.83 -50.70 -3.14
N ASP A 16 22.72 -50.41 -3.83
CA ASP A 16 22.60 -49.24 -4.71
C ASP A 16 22.39 -47.91 -3.97
N PHE A 17 21.94 -47.94 -2.70
CA PHE A 17 21.58 -46.73 -1.94
C PHE A 17 22.47 -46.51 -0.71
N SER A 18 23.18 -47.53 -0.23
CA SER A 18 24.01 -47.49 0.99
C SER A 18 25.01 -46.33 1.03
N ILE A 19 25.56 -45.93 -0.12
CA ILE A 19 26.52 -44.82 -0.23
C ILE A 19 25.85 -43.44 -0.09
N LEU A 20 24.53 -43.36 -0.28
CA LEU A 20 23.75 -42.12 -0.24
C LEU A 20 23.17 -41.85 1.14
N VAL A 21 23.07 -42.84 2.03
CA VAL A 21 22.46 -42.67 3.35
C VAL A 21 23.55 -42.42 4.41
N PRO A 22 23.52 -41.29 5.13
CA PRO A 22 24.44 -41.07 6.25
C PRO A 22 24.20 -42.11 7.36
N PRO A 23 25.25 -42.56 8.08
CA PRO A 23 25.10 -43.51 9.20
C PRO A 23 24.05 -43.04 10.21
N LEU A 24 23.24 -43.98 10.71
CA LEU A 24 22.12 -43.70 11.62
C LEU A 24 21.90 -44.79 12.68
N VAL A 25 21.35 -44.40 13.84
CA VAL A 25 21.01 -45.27 15.00
C VAL A 25 19.65 -44.90 15.55
N GLY A 26 18.73 -45.87 15.70
CA GLY A 26 17.35 -45.65 16.15
C GLY A 26 17.10 -45.89 17.64
N PHE A 27 16.13 -45.17 18.21
CA PHE A 27 15.68 -45.24 19.59
C PHE A 27 14.15 -45.28 19.67
N THR A 28 13.57 -46.32 20.29
CA THR A 28 12.11 -46.47 20.40
C THR A 28 11.51 -45.59 21.51
N ALA A 29 10.26 -45.17 21.33
CA ALA A 29 9.53 -44.37 22.32
C ALA A 29 9.13 -45.14 23.59
N ASP A 30 9.28 -46.47 23.64
CA ASP A 30 8.72 -47.32 24.70
C ASP A 30 9.16 -46.90 26.12
N LYS A 31 10.42 -46.47 26.26
CA LYS A 31 10.97 -46.00 27.54
C LYS A 31 10.44 -44.63 27.93
N ALA A 32 10.30 -43.71 26.97
CA ALA A 32 9.69 -42.42 27.21
C ALA A 32 8.20 -42.57 27.55
N LEU A 33 7.49 -43.50 26.89
CA LEU A 33 6.09 -43.83 27.17
C LEU A 33 5.90 -44.36 28.59
N ALA A 34 6.77 -45.27 29.06
CA ALA A 34 6.72 -45.75 30.44
C ALA A 34 6.92 -44.62 31.48
N ILE A 35 7.68 -43.56 31.15
CA ILE A 35 7.83 -42.39 32.01
C ILE A 35 6.54 -41.56 32.05
N VAL A 36 5.88 -41.37 30.91
CA VAL A 36 4.56 -40.69 30.83
C VAL A 36 3.50 -41.45 31.63
N GLU A 37 3.42 -42.77 31.47
CA GLU A 37 2.47 -43.64 32.17
C GLU A 37 2.68 -43.65 33.69
N SER A 38 3.94 -43.56 34.14
CA SER A 38 4.27 -43.46 35.56
C SER A 38 4.06 -42.07 36.16
N HIS A 39 3.97 -41.02 35.33
CA HIS A 39 3.81 -39.63 35.75
C HIS A 39 2.73 -38.88 34.92
N PRO A 40 1.46 -39.31 34.96
CA PRO A 40 0.40 -38.82 34.06
C PRO A 40 0.01 -37.34 34.27
N HIS A 41 0.43 -36.72 35.37
CA HIS A 41 0.18 -35.32 35.71
C HIS A 41 1.43 -34.43 35.59
N ALA A 42 2.57 -34.99 35.17
CA ALA A 42 3.78 -34.22 34.95
C ALA A 42 3.65 -33.35 33.70
N ASP A 43 4.17 -32.12 33.75
CA ASP A 43 4.32 -31.30 32.56
C ASP A 43 5.44 -31.83 31.64
N SER A 44 5.50 -31.30 30.41
CA SER A 44 6.49 -31.73 29.42
C SER A 44 7.93 -31.51 29.87
N MET A 45 8.20 -30.47 30.68
CA MET A 45 9.54 -30.14 31.17
C MET A 45 10.03 -31.16 32.19
N LEU A 46 9.16 -31.59 33.11
CA LEU A 46 9.46 -32.64 34.07
C LEU A 46 9.65 -33.99 33.37
N LEU A 47 8.79 -34.34 32.40
CA LEU A 47 8.92 -35.55 31.60
C LEU A 47 10.25 -35.60 30.83
N ARG A 48 10.66 -34.48 30.20
CA ARG A 48 11.97 -34.33 29.55
C ARG A 48 13.13 -34.55 30.52
N THR A 49 13.04 -33.98 31.71
CA THR A 49 14.08 -34.11 32.74
C THR A 49 14.23 -35.56 33.20
N LEU A 50 13.10 -36.25 33.44
CA LEU A 50 13.09 -37.65 33.85
C LEU A 50 13.69 -38.56 32.77
N TYR A 51 13.35 -38.34 31.51
CA TYR A 51 13.88 -39.15 30.42
C TYR A 51 15.34 -38.83 30.09
N SER A 52 15.77 -37.56 30.18
CA SER A 52 17.19 -37.20 30.05
C SER A 52 18.03 -37.91 31.12
N LYS A 53 17.57 -37.91 32.38
CA LYS A 53 18.24 -38.65 33.44
C LYS A 53 18.31 -40.15 33.16
N TYR A 54 17.22 -40.74 32.66
CA TYR A 54 17.21 -42.14 32.23
C TYR A 54 18.27 -42.42 31.16
N ILE A 55 18.37 -41.57 30.12
CA ILE A 55 19.37 -41.72 29.05
C ILE A 55 20.79 -41.57 29.60
N ALA A 56 21.04 -40.62 30.51
CA ALA A 56 22.36 -40.40 31.11
C ALA A 56 22.86 -41.62 31.93
N GLU A 57 21.94 -42.44 32.45
CA GLU A 57 22.27 -43.69 33.15
C GLU A 57 22.61 -44.86 32.17
N HIS A 58 22.33 -44.71 30.88
CA HIS A 58 22.56 -45.71 29.81
C HIS A 58 23.70 -45.30 28.87
N LEU A 59 24.93 -45.32 29.40
CA LEU A 59 26.17 -44.94 28.67
C LEU A 59 26.47 -45.81 27.44
N ASP A 60 25.81 -46.96 27.29
CA ASP A 60 25.89 -47.81 26.11
C ASP A 60 25.23 -47.18 24.87
N TRP A 61 24.18 -46.36 25.04
CA TRP A 61 23.48 -45.72 23.93
C TRP A 61 24.35 -44.71 23.19
N ILE A 62 25.07 -43.86 23.93
CA ILE A 62 25.97 -42.87 23.34
C ILE A 62 27.20 -43.53 22.70
N LYS A 63 27.71 -44.63 23.28
CA LYS A 63 28.80 -45.41 22.67
C LYS A 63 28.38 -46.02 21.34
N GLN A 64 27.17 -46.57 21.26
CA GLN A 64 26.63 -47.10 20.01
C GLN A 64 26.54 -46.02 18.93
N VAL A 65 26.10 -44.81 19.30
CA VAL A 65 26.06 -43.66 18.39
C VAL A 65 27.48 -43.29 17.93
N GLU A 66 28.45 -43.17 18.84
CA GLU A 66 29.85 -42.86 18.49
C GLU A 66 30.48 -43.93 17.59
N GLU A 67 30.15 -45.21 17.79
CA GLU A 67 30.64 -46.33 16.99
C GLU A 67 30.09 -46.31 15.55
N VAL A 68 28.82 -45.96 15.37
CA VAL A 68 28.13 -45.99 14.06
C VAL A 68 28.25 -44.66 13.33
N CYS A 69 27.96 -43.55 14.01
CA CYS A 69 27.89 -42.21 13.42
C CYS A 69 29.23 -41.45 13.50
N GLY A 70 30.20 -41.94 14.27
CA GLY A 70 31.43 -41.21 14.61
C GLY A 70 31.21 -40.21 15.74
N PRO A 71 32.23 -39.41 16.11
CA PRO A 71 32.10 -38.37 17.13
C PRO A 71 31.09 -37.27 16.70
N PRO A 72 30.52 -36.51 17.65
CA PRO A 72 29.62 -35.40 17.34
C PRO A 72 30.36 -34.29 16.57
N PRO A 73 29.63 -33.38 15.88
CA PRO A 73 28.18 -33.16 15.96
C PRO A 73 27.31 -34.21 15.25
N TRP A 74 26.13 -34.45 15.81
CA TRP A 74 25.09 -35.30 15.24
C TRP A 74 23.80 -34.51 15.04
N ILE A 75 22.89 -35.03 14.23
CA ILE A 75 21.49 -34.59 14.23
C ILE A 75 20.60 -35.68 14.83
N ILE A 76 19.83 -35.32 15.84
CA ILE A 76 18.81 -36.18 16.42
C ILE A 76 17.48 -35.81 15.79
N ARG A 77 16.88 -36.74 15.04
CA ARG A 77 15.65 -36.56 14.27
C ARG A 77 14.51 -37.33 14.89
N SER A 78 13.30 -36.79 14.75
CA SER A 78 12.06 -37.51 15.00
C SER A 78 11.85 -38.64 13.96
N ALA A 79 11.22 -39.72 14.40
CA ALA A 79 10.68 -40.79 13.56
C ALA A 79 9.22 -41.11 13.96
N GLY A 80 8.41 -40.05 14.12
CA GLY A 80 7.04 -40.14 14.60
C GLY A 80 6.01 -40.50 13.52
N LEU A 81 4.72 -40.25 13.80
CA LEU A 81 3.62 -40.51 12.85
C LEU A 81 3.61 -39.60 11.61
N GLU A 82 4.53 -38.63 11.52
CA GLU A 82 4.67 -37.70 10.40
C GLU A 82 5.04 -38.38 9.07
N ASP A 83 5.44 -39.65 9.12
CA ASP A 83 5.96 -40.41 7.98
C ASP A 83 5.00 -41.53 7.49
N GLY A 84 3.80 -41.60 8.06
CA GLY A 84 2.76 -42.53 7.61
C GLY A 84 2.09 -42.11 6.30
N ASN A 85 1.14 -42.92 5.82
CA ASN A 85 0.37 -42.65 4.58
C ASN A 85 -0.52 -41.39 4.66
N THR A 86 -0.64 -40.79 5.84
CA THR A 86 -1.35 -39.54 6.08
C THR A 86 -0.34 -38.58 6.71
N PHE A 87 0.17 -37.57 6.00
CA PHE A 87 1.18 -36.65 6.58
C PHE A 87 0.57 -35.61 7.50
N VAL A 88 -0.13 -36.06 8.52
CA VAL A 88 -0.82 -35.18 9.45
C VAL A 88 0.16 -34.19 10.11
N ASN A 89 1.46 -34.52 10.21
CA ASN A 89 2.41 -33.74 11.01
C ASN A 89 3.79 -33.43 10.37
N ALA A 90 3.90 -33.21 9.06
CA ALA A 90 5.21 -32.89 8.48
C ALA A 90 5.85 -31.65 9.11
N GLY A 91 7.09 -31.78 9.58
CA GLY A 91 7.83 -30.68 10.20
C GLY A 91 7.32 -30.27 11.58
N GLY A 92 6.32 -30.98 12.13
CA GLY A 92 5.76 -30.65 13.44
C GLY A 92 6.63 -31.13 14.61
N TYR A 93 7.41 -32.21 14.43
CA TYR A 93 8.32 -32.69 15.45
C TYR A 93 9.73 -32.09 15.31
N ALA A 94 10.47 -32.07 16.42
CA ALA A 94 11.78 -31.44 16.46
C ALA A 94 12.85 -32.31 15.79
N SER A 95 13.80 -31.68 15.10
CA SER A 95 15.08 -32.26 14.71
C SER A 95 16.18 -31.32 15.18
N ILE A 96 17.06 -31.78 16.08
CA ILE A 96 17.99 -30.92 16.82
C ILE A 96 19.42 -31.38 16.62
N ILE A 97 20.34 -30.44 16.39
CA ILE A 97 21.77 -30.70 16.30
C ILE A 97 22.34 -30.88 17.72
N CYS A 98 22.95 -32.04 17.97
CA CYS A 98 23.69 -32.35 19.18
C CYS A 98 25.16 -32.02 18.95
N HIS A 99 25.63 -30.89 19.46
CA HIS A 99 26.98 -30.38 19.20
C HIS A 99 28.09 -31.18 19.90
N CYS A 100 27.81 -31.75 21.08
CA CYS A 100 28.77 -32.54 21.82
C CYS A 100 28.12 -33.71 22.55
N SER A 101 28.91 -34.72 22.91
CA SER A 101 28.42 -35.94 23.58
C SER A 101 27.75 -35.65 24.94
N ALA A 102 28.12 -34.55 25.61
CA ALA A 102 27.54 -34.18 26.91
C ALA A 102 26.06 -33.77 26.81
N ASP A 103 25.63 -33.22 25.66
CA ASP A 103 24.26 -32.73 25.45
C ASP A 103 23.33 -33.82 24.92
N PHE A 104 23.83 -35.04 24.73
CA PHE A 104 23.11 -36.14 24.06
C PHE A 104 21.79 -36.47 24.75
N SER A 105 21.81 -36.65 26.08
CA SER A 105 20.62 -37.03 26.84
C SER A 105 19.53 -35.96 26.80
N ASP A 106 19.92 -34.69 26.95
CA ASP A 106 18.99 -33.55 26.91
C ASP A 106 18.42 -33.35 25.50
N THR A 107 19.26 -33.47 24.48
CA THR A 107 18.85 -33.31 23.08
C THR A 107 17.91 -34.44 22.65
N LEU A 108 18.26 -35.70 22.94
CA LEU A 108 17.42 -36.86 22.61
C LEU A 108 16.08 -36.79 23.34
N SER A 109 16.09 -36.37 24.61
CA SER A 109 14.86 -36.19 25.38
C SER A 109 13.97 -35.07 24.81
N THR A 110 14.56 -33.96 24.41
CA THR A 110 13.82 -32.85 23.79
C THR A 110 13.12 -33.29 22.51
N VAL A 111 13.82 -34.05 21.65
CA VAL A 111 13.22 -34.60 20.42
C VAL A 111 12.10 -35.59 20.74
N ALA A 112 12.33 -36.53 21.65
CA ALA A 112 11.34 -37.54 22.04
C ALA A 112 10.04 -36.94 22.61
N PHE A 113 10.12 -35.79 23.29
CA PHE A 113 8.97 -35.08 23.85
C PHE A 113 8.50 -33.91 23.00
N SER A 114 8.92 -33.80 21.73
CA SER A 114 8.43 -32.74 20.83
C SER A 114 6.96 -32.91 20.42
N GLY A 115 6.37 -34.10 20.60
CA GLY A 115 4.93 -34.32 20.43
C GLY A 115 4.03 -33.65 21.48
N PHE A 116 4.61 -33.12 22.56
CA PHE A 116 3.91 -32.37 23.60
C PHE A 116 3.94 -30.85 23.37
N GLU A 117 4.63 -30.39 22.32
CA GLU A 117 4.63 -28.98 21.95
C GLU A 117 3.27 -28.59 21.36
N LEU A 118 2.82 -27.36 21.64
CA LEU A 118 1.50 -26.86 21.24
C LEU A 118 1.29 -26.97 19.72
N GLN A 119 2.31 -26.62 18.94
CA GLN A 119 2.26 -26.69 17.47
C GLN A 119 1.99 -28.12 16.98
N SER A 120 2.72 -29.11 17.49
CA SER A 120 2.53 -30.53 17.18
C SER A 120 1.11 -31.01 17.53
N ILE A 121 0.60 -30.56 18.68
CA ILE A 121 -0.73 -30.93 19.15
C ILE A 121 -1.82 -30.36 18.24
N GLU A 122 -1.78 -29.07 17.94
CA GLU A 122 -2.79 -28.43 17.10
C GLU A 122 -2.76 -28.96 15.66
N GLN A 123 -1.58 -29.28 15.14
CA GLN A 123 -1.42 -29.88 13.82
C GLN A 123 -2.03 -31.29 13.76
N GLN A 124 -1.82 -32.13 14.79
CA GLN A 124 -2.46 -33.44 14.88
C GLN A 124 -4.00 -33.32 15.03
N ARG A 125 -4.48 -32.28 15.74
CA ARG A 125 -5.90 -32.02 15.92
C ARG A 125 -6.66 -31.68 14.64
N LEU A 126 -5.98 -31.26 13.57
CA LEU A 126 -6.59 -31.08 12.26
C LEU A 126 -7.16 -32.37 11.69
N SER A 127 -6.54 -33.53 11.98
CA SER A 127 -7.02 -34.84 11.54
C SER A 127 -7.74 -35.62 12.63
N ASP A 128 -7.32 -35.48 13.89
CA ASP A 128 -7.97 -36.08 15.06
C ASP A 128 -8.22 -35.02 16.16
N PRO A 129 -9.40 -34.38 16.19
CA PRO A 129 -9.73 -33.37 17.20
C PRO A 129 -9.59 -33.85 18.65
N SER A 130 -9.59 -35.17 18.89
CA SER A 130 -9.44 -35.77 20.22
C SER A 130 -8.00 -36.16 20.58
N TYR A 131 -7.03 -35.89 19.69
CA TYR A 131 -5.64 -36.27 19.82
C TYR A 131 -5.05 -35.90 21.19
N GLN A 132 -4.36 -36.86 21.79
CA GLN A 132 -3.59 -36.69 23.02
C GLN A 132 -2.10 -36.76 22.70
N PRO A 133 -1.27 -35.87 23.27
CA PRO A 133 0.16 -35.87 23.01
C PRO A 133 0.82 -37.15 23.53
N GLN A 134 1.79 -37.66 22.77
CA GLN A 134 2.56 -38.86 23.10
C GLN A 134 4.04 -38.66 22.77
N PRO A 135 4.96 -39.37 23.46
CA PRO A 135 6.37 -39.33 23.11
C PRO A 135 6.61 -40.03 21.77
N ILE A 136 7.63 -39.58 21.04
CA ILE A 136 7.95 -40.04 19.69
C ILE A 136 9.28 -40.79 19.65
N SER A 137 9.37 -41.77 18.75
CA SER A 137 10.63 -42.44 18.46
C SER A 137 11.60 -41.46 17.81
N CYS A 138 12.89 -41.68 18.04
CA CYS A 138 13.96 -40.80 17.58
C CYS A 138 15.03 -41.61 16.87
N PHE A 139 15.85 -40.97 16.05
CA PHE A 139 17.08 -41.56 15.57
C PHE A 139 18.18 -40.51 15.46
N VAL A 140 19.41 -40.95 15.66
CA VAL A 140 20.60 -40.11 15.53
C VAL A 140 21.22 -40.41 14.18
N GLN A 141 21.58 -39.36 13.46
CA GLN A 141 22.26 -39.46 12.17
C GLN A 141 23.51 -38.59 12.20
N LYS A 142 24.57 -39.03 11.50
CA LYS A 142 25.76 -38.19 11.32
C LYS A 142 25.36 -36.86 10.68
N LEU A 143 25.77 -35.74 11.29
CA LEU A 143 25.57 -34.43 10.68
C LEU A 143 26.50 -34.29 9.46
N ILE A 144 25.95 -33.84 8.34
CA ILE A 144 26.75 -33.44 7.19
C ILE A 144 27.19 -32.00 7.44
N GLU A 145 28.49 -31.82 7.69
CA GLU A 145 29.07 -30.52 8.03
C GLU A 145 29.53 -29.76 6.80
N ASP A 146 29.48 -28.45 6.92
CA ASP A 146 30.06 -27.51 5.98
C ASP A 146 31.58 -27.51 6.22
N ALA A 147 32.32 -28.45 5.65
CA ALA A 147 33.78 -28.44 5.73
C ALA A 147 34.27 -27.31 4.80
N PRO A 148 34.82 -26.19 5.33
CA PRO A 148 35.33 -25.15 4.46
C PRO A 148 36.50 -25.75 3.66
N SER A 149 36.37 -25.79 2.35
CA SER A 149 37.53 -25.87 1.46
C SER A 149 38.49 -24.75 1.88
N GLU A 150 39.74 -25.11 2.17
CA GLU A 150 40.73 -24.25 2.82
C GLU A 150 40.66 -22.76 2.43
N GLY A 151 40.16 -21.93 3.36
CA GLY A 151 40.30 -20.47 3.31
C GLY A 151 39.07 -19.69 2.83
N ILE A 152 38.26 -19.27 3.81
CA ILE A 152 37.12 -18.32 3.74
C ILE A 152 35.77 -18.99 3.42
N PRO A 153 34.81 -19.06 4.37
CA PRO A 153 33.45 -19.47 4.05
C PRO A 153 32.81 -18.43 3.12
N PRO A 154 32.16 -18.82 2.01
CA PRO A 154 31.48 -17.87 1.16
C PRO A 154 30.37 -17.19 1.98
N ILE A 155 30.46 -15.88 2.15
CA ILE A 155 29.32 -15.07 2.56
C ILE A 155 28.33 -15.17 1.40
N MET A 156 27.37 -16.07 1.51
CA MET A 156 26.33 -16.25 0.51
C MET A 156 25.40 -15.06 0.54
N ASP A 157 25.27 -14.39 -0.60
CA ASP A 157 24.27 -13.35 -0.81
C ASP A 157 22.88 -13.94 -0.59
N THR A 158 22.10 -13.33 0.29
CA THR A 158 20.74 -13.74 0.65
C THR A 158 19.77 -13.76 -0.54
N LEU A 159 20.13 -13.09 -1.64
CA LEU A 159 19.33 -13.03 -2.87
C LEU A 159 19.61 -14.17 -3.85
N GLN A 160 20.70 -14.93 -3.66
CA GLN A 160 21.10 -15.99 -4.58
C GLN A 160 20.52 -17.35 -4.19
N ALA A 161 20.09 -18.13 -5.18
CA ALA A 161 19.63 -19.50 -5.02
C ALA A 161 20.52 -20.48 -5.81
N PRO A 162 20.68 -21.73 -5.32
CA PRO A 162 21.51 -22.72 -6.01
C PRO A 162 20.96 -23.09 -7.40
N TYR A 163 21.84 -23.40 -8.34
CA TYR A 163 21.48 -23.92 -9.66
C TYR A 163 22.35 -25.13 -9.99
N LEU A 164 21.70 -26.22 -10.38
CA LEU A 164 22.36 -27.45 -10.81
C LEU A 164 22.22 -27.55 -12.33
N THR A 165 23.30 -27.97 -12.99
CA THR A 165 23.30 -28.27 -14.42
C THR A 165 22.38 -29.46 -14.73
N ALA A 166 21.87 -29.53 -15.97
CA ALA A 166 20.88 -30.53 -16.37
C ALA A 166 21.36 -31.98 -16.15
N ASP A 167 22.64 -32.27 -16.39
CA ASP A 167 23.25 -33.60 -16.17
C ASP A 167 23.16 -34.05 -14.71
N LYS A 168 23.46 -33.15 -13.76
CA LYS A 168 23.39 -33.43 -12.32
C LYS A 168 21.95 -33.59 -11.85
N LEU A 169 21.03 -32.81 -12.39
CA LEU A 169 19.62 -32.94 -12.05
C LEU A 169 19.01 -34.25 -12.58
N HIS A 170 19.33 -34.64 -13.82
CA HIS A 170 18.92 -35.94 -14.38
C HIS A 170 19.48 -37.10 -13.55
N TYR A 171 20.73 -37.01 -13.09
CA TYR A 171 21.29 -38.00 -12.18
C TYR A 171 20.46 -38.13 -10.90
N LEU A 172 20.05 -37.01 -10.29
CA LEU A 172 19.21 -37.02 -9.09
C LEU A 172 17.81 -37.61 -9.36
N TYR A 173 17.15 -37.25 -10.47
CA TYR A 173 15.86 -37.84 -10.85
C TYR A 173 15.95 -39.34 -11.16
N ASN A 174 17.06 -39.81 -11.71
CA ASN A 174 17.29 -41.25 -11.91
C ASN A 174 17.35 -42.00 -10.57
N ILE A 175 18.01 -41.44 -9.55
CA ILE A 175 17.99 -42.00 -8.20
C ILE A 175 16.56 -42.03 -7.65
N ILE A 176 15.81 -40.94 -7.81
CA ILE A 176 14.41 -40.85 -7.35
C ILE A 176 13.52 -41.90 -8.05
N ASN A 177 13.72 -42.14 -9.34
CA ASN A 177 13.01 -43.20 -10.08
C ASN A 177 13.27 -44.59 -9.49
N GLN A 178 14.53 -44.87 -9.12
CA GLN A 178 14.87 -46.12 -8.43
C GLN A 178 14.20 -46.21 -7.06
N LEU A 179 14.08 -45.10 -6.32
CA LEU A 179 13.35 -45.06 -5.04
C LEU A 179 11.85 -45.36 -5.23
N HIS A 180 11.21 -44.79 -6.25
CA HIS A 180 9.81 -45.11 -6.58
C HIS A 180 9.60 -46.58 -6.86
N GLN A 181 10.50 -47.19 -7.66
CA GLN A 181 10.43 -48.61 -7.99
C GLN A 181 10.67 -49.49 -6.75
N TYR A 182 11.64 -49.12 -5.91
CA TYR A 182 11.99 -49.88 -4.70
C TYR A 182 10.84 -49.89 -3.69
N PHE A 183 10.24 -48.73 -3.39
CA PHE A 183 9.14 -48.63 -2.43
C PHE A 183 7.77 -48.93 -3.02
N SER A 184 7.66 -49.04 -4.36
CA SER A 184 6.37 -49.19 -5.07
C SER A 184 5.36 -48.08 -4.77
N GLU A 185 5.87 -46.85 -4.58
CA GLU A 185 5.06 -45.68 -4.25
C GLU A 185 4.74 -44.87 -5.51
N VAL A 186 3.48 -44.48 -5.67
CA VAL A 186 3.05 -43.62 -6.79
C VAL A 186 3.60 -42.20 -6.63
N ALA A 187 3.71 -41.72 -5.39
CA ALA A 187 4.16 -40.38 -5.07
C ALA A 187 5.19 -40.44 -3.93
N LEU A 188 6.29 -39.68 -4.03
CA LEU A 188 7.34 -39.62 -3.03
C LEU A 188 7.68 -38.18 -2.63
N ASP A 189 7.93 -38.01 -1.34
CA ASP A 189 8.52 -36.83 -0.71
C ASP A 189 9.93 -37.21 -0.21
N THR A 190 10.95 -36.51 -0.72
CA THR A 190 12.37 -36.80 -0.47
C THR A 190 13.11 -35.56 0.01
N GLU A 191 14.04 -35.73 0.95
CA GLU A 191 14.94 -34.67 1.41
C GLU A 191 16.39 -35.08 1.18
N TRP A 192 17.18 -34.13 0.68
CA TRP A 192 18.57 -34.33 0.28
C TRP A 192 19.47 -33.25 0.86
N VAL A 193 20.74 -33.62 1.07
CA VAL A 193 21.82 -32.69 1.40
C VAL A 193 22.93 -32.88 0.37
N LEU A 194 23.31 -31.80 -0.31
CA LEU A 194 24.33 -31.78 -1.34
C LEU A 194 25.56 -31.04 -0.80
N GLU A 195 26.72 -31.68 -0.83
CA GLU A 195 28.00 -31.02 -0.56
C GLU A 195 28.48 -30.37 -1.85
N THR A 196 28.71 -29.05 -1.85
CA THR A 196 29.09 -28.30 -3.05
C THR A 196 30.35 -27.47 -2.85
N ASP A 197 30.86 -26.90 -3.94
CA ASP A 197 31.94 -25.90 -3.94
C ASP A 197 31.56 -24.56 -3.30
N HIS A 198 30.28 -24.36 -2.98
CA HIS A 198 29.79 -23.21 -2.23
C HIS A 198 29.14 -23.64 -0.90
N GLY A 199 29.61 -24.74 -0.32
CA GLY A 199 29.07 -25.28 0.94
C GLY A 199 27.81 -26.12 0.75
N LEU A 200 27.00 -26.27 1.79
CA LEU A 200 25.84 -27.15 1.76
C LEU A 200 24.68 -26.57 0.95
N VAL A 201 24.04 -27.41 0.14
CA VAL A 201 22.74 -27.15 -0.50
C VAL A 201 21.73 -28.16 0.02
N SER A 202 20.65 -27.68 0.62
CA SER A 202 19.51 -28.52 0.98
C SER A 202 18.58 -28.65 -0.22
N ALA A 203 18.00 -29.84 -0.44
CA ALA A 203 16.97 -30.03 -1.44
C ALA A 203 15.76 -30.80 -0.91
N THR A 204 14.56 -30.42 -1.37
CA THR A 204 13.31 -31.12 -1.05
C THR A 204 12.59 -31.44 -2.36
N GLY A 205 12.10 -32.67 -2.49
CA GLY A 205 11.53 -33.17 -3.73
C GLY A 205 10.16 -33.81 -3.58
N LEU A 206 9.21 -33.38 -4.41
CA LEU A 206 7.89 -33.99 -4.55
C LEU A 206 7.74 -34.56 -5.96
N THR A 207 7.57 -35.88 -6.04
CA THR A 207 7.70 -36.62 -7.30
C THR A 207 6.61 -37.67 -7.47
N LEU A 208 6.26 -37.96 -8.72
CA LEU A 208 5.28 -38.95 -9.15
C LEU A 208 5.94 -39.96 -10.09
N ASN A 209 5.59 -41.23 -9.89
CA ASN A 209 5.94 -42.29 -10.82
C ASN A 209 4.87 -42.42 -11.91
N GLY A 210 5.26 -42.19 -13.16
CA GLY A 210 4.42 -42.35 -14.35
C GLY A 210 4.87 -43.51 -15.23
N VAL A 211 4.06 -43.81 -16.26
CA VAL A 211 4.38 -44.86 -17.26
C VAL A 211 5.68 -44.54 -18.00
N ASP A 212 5.93 -43.25 -18.26
CA ASP A 212 7.08 -42.78 -19.02
C ASP A 212 8.30 -42.43 -18.14
N GLY A 213 8.17 -42.54 -16.81
CA GLY A 213 9.22 -42.21 -15.83
C GLY A 213 8.74 -41.27 -14.72
N VAL A 214 9.70 -40.69 -13.98
CA VAL A 214 9.41 -39.77 -12.87
C VAL A 214 9.17 -38.34 -13.36
N ARG A 215 8.13 -37.70 -12.81
CA ARG A 215 7.87 -36.27 -12.96
C ARG A 215 7.69 -35.60 -11.60
N GLY A 216 8.06 -34.34 -11.46
CA GLY A 216 8.01 -33.67 -10.15
C GLY A 216 8.80 -32.38 -10.06
N GLU A 217 8.88 -31.85 -8.85
CA GLU A 217 9.61 -30.63 -8.50
C GLU A 217 10.70 -30.91 -7.46
N LEU A 218 11.84 -30.23 -7.60
CA LEU A 218 12.95 -30.21 -6.65
C LEU A 218 13.27 -28.77 -6.27
N ALA A 219 13.10 -28.42 -5.00
CA ALA A 219 13.48 -27.13 -4.46
C ALA A 219 14.90 -27.16 -3.89
N PHE A 220 15.68 -26.10 -4.10
CA PHE A 220 17.06 -25.96 -3.63
C PHE A 220 17.25 -24.68 -2.84
N GLY A 221 17.98 -24.77 -1.73
CA GLY A 221 18.40 -23.62 -0.92
C GLY A 221 19.81 -23.78 -0.40
N PHE A 222 20.52 -22.66 -0.21
CA PHE A 222 21.84 -22.67 0.42
C PHE A 222 21.74 -22.86 1.93
N GLY A 223 22.65 -23.66 2.49
CA GLY A 223 22.72 -23.96 3.91
C GLY A 223 21.84 -25.12 4.37
N PHE A 224 21.91 -25.41 5.66
CA PHE A 224 21.17 -26.49 6.30
C PHE A 224 19.66 -26.21 6.39
N ALA A 225 18.84 -27.21 6.04
CA ALA A 225 17.37 -27.21 6.10
C ALA A 225 16.65 -26.10 5.30
N SER A 226 17.37 -25.37 4.44
CA SER A 226 16.84 -24.20 3.73
C SER A 226 15.84 -24.52 2.63
N ALA A 227 15.72 -25.77 2.19
CA ALA A 227 14.66 -26.21 1.29
C ALA A 227 13.40 -26.69 2.03
N GLN A 228 13.52 -26.99 3.33
CA GLN A 228 12.43 -27.51 4.16
C GLN A 228 11.74 -26.39 4.95
N SER A 229 12.52 -25.41 5.41
CA SER A 229 12.06 -24.18 6.07
C SER A 229 12.92 -23.01 5.57
N PRO A 230 12.67 -22.50 4.34
CA PRO A 230 13.43 -21.40 3.76
C PRO A 230 13.27 -20.09 4.54
N GLY A 231 12.14 -19.90 5.22
CA GLY A 231 11.76 -18.60 5.76
C GLY A 231 11.70 -17.57 4.63
N SER A 232 12.48 -16.50 4.74
CA SER A 232 12.58 -15.44 3.73
C SER A 232 13.77 -15.63 2.76
N ARG A 233 14.49 -16.75 2.83
CA ARG A 233 15.63 -17.02 1.94
C ARG A 233 15.14 -17.29 0.52
N VAL A 234 15.92 -16.87 -0.47
CA VAL A 234 15.61 -17.15 -1.87
C VAL A 234 16.00 -18.59 -2.20
N ASN A 235 15.04 -19.35 -2.73
CA ASN A 235 15.23 -20.70 -3.23
C ASN A 235 14.96 -20.75 -4.73
N SER A 236 15.48 -21.79 -5.38
CA SER A 236 15.17 -22.12 -6.77
C SER A 236 14.38 -23.42 -6.81
N VAL A 237 13.59 -23.61 -7.86
CA VAL A 237 12.82 -24.84 -8.07
C VAL A 237 13.05 -25.33 -9.49
N ALA A 238 13.35 -26.63 -9.61
CA ALA A 238 13.47 -27.30 -10.88
C ALA A 238 12.29 -28.27 -11.08
N TYR A 239 11.65 -28.17 -12.23
CA TYR A 239 10.50 -28.95 -12.66
C TYR A 239 10.92 -29.92 -13.77
N HIS A 240 10.59 -31.21 -13.63
CA HIS A 240 11.01 -32.26 -14.56
C HIS A 240 9.85 -33.14 -14.99
N TRP A 241 9.90 -33.51 -16.28
CA TRP A 241 9.14 -34.60 -16.88
C TRP A 241 10.12 -35.51 -17.64
N PRO A 242 9.86 -36.83 -17.74
CA PRO A 242 10.79 -37.79 -18.35
C PRO A 242 11.12 -37.49 -19.82
N THR A 243 10.20 -36.84 -20.51
CA THR A 243 10.28 -36.49 -21.92
C THR A 243 11.02 -35.19 -22.19
N LEU A 244 11.24 -34.36 -21.16
CA LEU A 244 11.99 -33.11 -21.31
C LEU A 244 13.48 -33.40 -21.44
N THR A 245 14.13 -32.75 -22.41
CA THR A 245 15.58 -32.83 -22.57
C THR A 245 16.33 -32.06 -21.48
N SER A 246 15.69 -31.06 -20.87
CA SER A 246 16.20 -30.29 -19.75
C SER A 246 15.04 -29.87 -18.83
N PRO A 247 15.27 -29.81 -17.51
CA PRO A 247 14.31 -29.28 -16.54
C PRO A 247 13.96 -27.81 -16.81
N LEU A 248 12.76 -27.42 -16.41
CA LEU A 248 12.34 -26.02 -16.32
C LEU A 248 12.69 -25.47 -14.94
N TRP A 249 13.12 -24.22 -14.85
CA TRP A 249 13.61 -23.59 -13.64
C TRP A 249 12.80 -22.36 -13.26
N GLN A 250 12.62 -22.18 -11.95
CA GLN A 250 12.11 -20.96 -11.33
C GLN A 250 13.20 -20.37 -10.42
N GLY A 251 13.52 -19.08 -10.59
CA GLY A 251 14.43 -18.33 -9.73
C GLY A 251 14.98 -17.06 -10.39
N THR A 252 15.40 -16.09 -9.58
CA THR A 252 15.81 -14.74 -10.04
C THR A 252 17.33 -14.57 -10.10
N GLN A 253 18.07 -14.93 -9.06
CA GLN A 253 19.55 -14.86 -9.06
C GLN A 253 20.08 -16.27 -8.80
N LEU A 254 20.41 -16.98 -9.87
CA LEU A 254 20.84 -18.37 -9.83
C LEU A 254 22.34 -18.46 -9.76
N ARG A 255 22.85 -19.25 -8.83
CA ARG A 255 24.28 -19.53 -8.63
C ARG A 255 24.57 -20.96 -9.01
N GLN A 256 25.30 -21.17 -10.10
CA GLN A 256 25.71 -22.50 -10.50
C GLN A 256 26.65 -23.10 -9.45
N VAL A 257 26.36 -24.32 -9.01
CA VAL A 257 27.14 -25.05 -8.01
C VAL A 257 27.68 -26.36 -8.56
N HIS A 258 28.87 -26.74 -8.10
CA HIS A 258 29.45 -28.05 -8.37
C HIS A 258 29.15 -29.02 -7.23
N VAL A 259 28.38 -30.08 -7.50
CA VAL A 259 28.01 -31.08 -6.51
C VAL A 259 29.11 -32.13 -6.36
N ASN A 260 29.75 -32.16 -5.19
CA ASN A 260 30.77 -33.13 -4.81
C ASN A 260 30.16 -34.44 -4.31
N LYS A 261 29.11 -34.36 -3.48
CA LYS A 261 28.45 -35.52 -2.87
C LYS A 261 26.96 -35.27 -2.62
N ILE A 262 26.16 -36.33 -2.69
CA ILE A 262 24.71 -36.33 -2.47
C ILE A 262 24.39 -37.25 -1.30
N TRP A 263 23.57 -36.76 -0.37
CA TRP A 263 23.05 -37.52 0.76
C TRP A 263 21.52 -37.52 0.76
N LEU A 264 20.91 -38.69 0.92
CA LEU A 264 19.49 -38.88 1.15
C LEU A 264 19.22 -38.93 2.65
N VAL A 265 18.41 -37.99 3.14
CA VAL A 265 18.10 -37.85 4.58
C VAL A 265 16.64 -38.11 4.91
N GLN A 266 15.76 -38.22 3.91
CA GLN A 266 14.37 -38.66 4.05
C GLN A 266 13.83 -39.20 2.73
N ALA A 267 13.04 -40.27 2.80
CA ALA A 267 12.18 -40.71 1.70
C ALA A 267 10.88 -41.25 2.29
N ARG A 268 9.76 -40.58 2.03
CA ARG A 268 8.42 -40.97 2.50
C ARG A 268 7.40 -40.89 1.35
N PRO A 269 6.18 -41.45 1.50
CA PRO A 269 5.14 -41.34 0.46
C PRO A 269 4.83 -39.87 0.14
N ALA A 270 3.97 -39.58 -0.85
CA ALA A 270 3.37 -38.25 -1.07
C ALA A 270 1.87 -38.30 -1.49
N PRO A 271 0.94 -39.05 -0.84
CA PRO A 271 -0.47 -39.08 -1.24
C PRO A 271 -1.10 -37.71 -1.46
N GLY A 272 -1.84 -37.62 -2.56
CA GLY A 272 -2.54 -36.40 -2.96
C GLY A 272 -1.68 -35.38 -3.71
N TYR A 273 -0.37 -35.60 -3.85
CA TYR A 273 0.43 -34.81 -4.79
C TYR A 273 -0.02 -35.12 -6.23
N ALA A 274 -0.27 -34.07 -7.01
CA ALA A 274 -0.66 -34.15 -8.41
C ALA A 274 -0.11 -32.91 -9.14
N LEU A 275 0.43 -33.13 -10.34
CA LEU A 275 0.93 -32.08 -11.23
C LEU A 275 -0.14 -31.68 -12.25
N GLU A 276 -0.78 -32.67 -12.87
CA GLU A 276 -1.89 -32.51 -13.81
C GLU A 276 -3.23 -32.74 -13.12
N ARG A 277 -4.23 -31.91 -13.46
CA ARG A 277 -5.53 -31.93 -12.77
C ARG A 277 -6.66 -31.43 -13.67
N GLN A 278 -7.85 -31.96 -13.43
CA GLN A 278 -9.10 -31.33 -13.86
C GLN A 278 -9.53 -30.32 -12.81
N VAL A 279 -9.82 -29.11 -13.25
CA VAL A 279 -10.23 -28.00 -12.39
C VAL A 279 -11.45 -27.30 -12.95
N GLU A 280 -12.19 -26.66 -12.05
CA GLU A 280 -13.23 -25.71 -12.42
C GLU A 280 -12.62 -24.31 -12.47
N GLN A 281 -12.84 -23.54 -13.53
CA GLN A 281 -12.46 -22.13 -13.63
C GLN A 281 -13.69 -21.23 -13.74
N LEU A 282 -13.54 -19.95 -13.40
CA LEU A 282 -14.61 -18.97 -13.59
C LEU A 282 -14.86 -18.71 -15.08
N THR A 283 -16.13 -18.64 -15.46
CA THR A 283 -16.56 -18.19 -16.79
C THR A 283 -16.12 -16.75 -17.09
N SER A 284 -15.95 -16.41 -18.36
CA SER A 284 -15.50 -15.06 -18.79
C SER A 284 -16.47 -13.95 -18.36
N GLU A 285 -17.77 -14.23 -18.34
CA GLU A 285 -18.81 -13.30 -17.89
C GLU A 285 -18.63 -12.97 -16.40
N ILE A 286 -18.39 -13.98 -15.56
CA ILE A 286 -18.19 -13.78 -14.12
C ILE A 286 -16.87 -13.07 -13.83
N LYS A 287 -15.79 -13.41 -14.55
CA LYS A 287 -14.51 -12.68 -14.46
C LYS A 287 -14.69 -11.19 -14.73
N THR A 288 -15.49 -10.85 -15.76
CA THR A 288 -15.79 -9.45 -16.13
C THR A 288 -16.62 -8.74 -15.05
N GLU A 289 -17.64 -9.40 -14.50
CA GLU A 289 -18.48 -8.80 -13.47
C GLU A 289 -17.72 -8.59 -12.15
N LEU A 290 -16.90 -9.57 -11.73
CA LEU A 290 -16.02 -9.43 -10.56
C LEU A 290 -15.04 -8.27 -10.76
N ALA A 291 -14.45 -8.11 -11.95
CA ALA A 291 -13.55 -7.01 -12.26
C ALA A 291 -14.23 -5.63 -12.22
N ARG A 292 -15.56 -5.57 -12.41
CA ARG A 292 -16.35 -4.33 -12.34
C ARG A 292 -16.64 -3.90 -10.91
N CYS A 293 -16.93 -4.86 -10.01
CA CYS A 293 -17.38 -4.56 -8.64
C CYS A 293 -16.33 -4.80 -7.56
N MET A 294 -15.24 -5.53 -7.86
CA MET A 294 -14.16 -5.85 -6.93
C MET A 294 -12.82 -5.32 -7.45
N ARG A 295 -11.83 -5.23 -6.56
CA ARG A 295 -10.47 -4.86 -6.94
C ARG A 295 -9.71 -6.09 -7.43
N VAL A 296 -9.27 -6.07 -8.68
CA VAL A 296 -8.52 -7.17 -9.32
C VAL A 296 -7.03 -7.02 -9.02
N PHE A 297 -6.37 -8.12 -8.68
CA PHE A 297 -4.93 -8.17 -8.44
C PHE A 297 -4.27 -9.36 -9.10
N PRO A 298 -3.09 -9.17 -9.71
CA PRO A 298 -2.29 -10.28 -10.20
C PRO A 298 -1.73 -11.08 -9.02
N VAL A 299 -1.81 -12.40 -9.10
CA VAL A 299 -1.28 -13.33 -8.10
C VAL A 299 -0.64 -14.53 -8.79
N ALA A 300 0.42 -15.07 -8.20
CA ALA A 300 1.06 -16.28 -8.71
C ALA A 300 0.73 -17.46 -7.78
N ALA A 301 0.03 -18.47 -8.26
CA ALA A 301 -0.30 -19.62 -7.43
C ALA A 301 0.98 -20.45 -7.14
N LEU A 302 1.20 -20.72 -5.85
CA LEU A 302 2.19 -21.67 -5.35
C LEU A 302 1.54 -23.04 -5.13
N LEU A 303 0.37 -23.05 -4.50
CA LEU A 303 -0.52 -24.21 -4.40
C LEU A 303 -1.85 -23.82 -5.01
N TYR A 304 -2.27 -24.51 -6.07
CA TYR A 304 -3.38 -24.04 -6.88
C TYR A 304 -4.75 -24.54 -6.37
N PRO A 305 -5.83 -23.76 -6.56
CA PRO A 305 -7.19 -24.18 -6.20
C PRO A 305 -7.72 -25.24 -7.16
N THR A 306 -8.55 -26.16 -6.67
CA THR A 306 -9.24 -27.15 -7.54
C THR A 306 -10.57 -26.64 -8.10
N LYS A 307 -11.17 -25.66 -7.43
CA LYS A 307 -12.39 -24.97 -7.84
C LYS A 307 -12.35 -23.51 -7.40
N PRO A 308 -13.08 -22.61 -8.07
CA PRO A 308 -13.18 -21.23 -7.66
C PRO A 308 -13.93 -21.15 -6.32
N ALA A 309 -13.53 -20.18 -5.51
CA ALA A 309 -14.09 -20.00 -4.18
C ALA A 309 -14.16 -18.53 -3.80
N LEU A 310 -15.15 -18.20 -2.97
CA LEU A 310 -15.35 -16.88 -2.38
C LEU A 310 -15.39 -17.04 -0.86
N GLY A 311 -14.51 -16.35 -0.14
CA GLY A 311 -14.41 -16.47 1.30
C GLY A 311 -13.36 -15.54 1.91
N ALA A 312 -12.98 -15.85 3.15
CA ALA A 312 -11.90 -15.17 3.85
C ALA A 312 -10.54 -15.68 3.36
N PHE A 313 -9.48 -14.95 3.66
CA PHE A 313 -8.12 -15.38 3.38
C PHE A 313 -7.18 -15.10 4.54
N LEU A 314 -6.07 -15.83 4.56
CA LEU A 314 -4.97 -15.60 5.47
C LEU A 314 -3.80 -15.00 4.67
N SER A 315 -3.03 -14.10 5.27
CA SER A 315 -1.76 -13.71 4.66
C SER A 315 -0.63 -13.55 5.67
N ALA A 316 0.59 -13.81 5.22
CA ALA A 316 1.80 -13.82 6.05
C ALA A 316 3.06 -13.64 5.18
N SER A 317 4.18 -13.21 5.75
CA SER A 317 5.38 -12.90 4.93
C SER A 317 6.01 -14.16 4.36
N THR A 318 6.00 -15.24 5.15
CA THR A 318 6.51 -16.56 4.78
C THR A 318 5.41 -17.59 4.94
N LEU A 319 5.52 -18.68 4.19
CA LEU A 319 4.56 -19.78 4.25
C LEU A 319 4.60 -20.56 5.58
N ASP A 320 5.76 -20.66 6.23
CA ASP A 320 5.89 -21.16 7.62
C ASP A 320 5.13 -20.30 8.66
N ASP A 321 5.18 -18.97 8.53
CA ASP A 321 4.42 -18.05 9.40
C ASP A 321 2.91 -18.21 9.13
N ALA A 322 2.50 -18.35 7.86
CA ALA A 322 1.11 -18.63 7.52
C ALA A 322 0.61 -19.91 8.18
N TRP A 323 1.38 -21.00 8.13
CA TRP A 323 1.00 -22.26 8.77
C TRP A 323 0.85 -22.12 10.28
N SER A 324 1.83 -21.48 10.93
CA SER A 324 1.80 -21.20 12.37
C SER A 324 0.60 -20.35 12.80
N ARG A 325 0.13 -19.45 11.93
CA ARG A 325 -1.10 -18.67 12.15
C ARG A 325 -2.34 -19.51 11.94
N TYR A 326 -2.41 -20.28 10.86
CA TYR A 326 -3.53 -21.17 10.55
C TYR A 326 -3.86 -22.10 11.73
N LEU A 327 -2.83 -22.70 12.35
CA LEU A 327 -3.00 -23.59 13.50
C LEU A 327 -3.57 -22.92 14.76
N ARG A 328 -3.42 -21.59 14.90
CA ARG A 328 -3.95 -20.82 16.04
C ARG A 328 -5.38 -20.34 15.83
N LEU A 329 -5.92 -20.46 14.61
CA LEU A 329 -7.30 -20.09 14.29
C LEU A 329 -8.27 -21.13 14.86
N SER A 330 -9.47 -20.68 15.25
CA SER A 330 -10.52 -21.62 15.63
C SER A 330 -10.99 -22.44 14.43
N PRO A 331 -11.53 -23.66 14.64
CA PRO A 331 -12.04 -24.49 13.55
C PRO A 331 -13.12 -23.80 12.70
N SER A 332 -13.92 -22.93 13.31
CA SER A 332 -14.93 -22.13 12.59
C SER A 332 -14.28 -21.17 11.59
N VAL A 333 -13.21 -20.47 12.00
CA VAL A 333 -12.50 -19.53 11.13
C VAL A 333 -11.74 -20.27 10.03
N GLN A 334 -11.06 -21.37 10.36
CA GLN A 334 -10.36 -22.21 9.38
C GLN A 334 -11.28 -22.64 8.24
N SER A 335 -12.54 -23.00 8.55
CA SER A 335 -13.52 -23.43 7.54
C SER A 335 -13.97 -22.34 6.56
N THR A 336 -13.73 -21.06 6.89
CA THR A 336 -14.10 -19.91 6.04
C THR A 336 -12.97 -19.47 5.10
N LEU A 337 -11.74 -19.97 5.32
CA LEU A 337 -10.58 -19.61 4.51
C LEU A 337 -10.67 -20.28 3.14
N VAL A 338 -10.48 -19.49 2.08
CA VAL A 338 -10.44 -19.98 0.70
C VAL A 338 -9.07 -19.81 0.05
N ALA A 339 -8.17 -19.03 0.65
CA ALA A 339 -6.82 -18.78 0.14
C ALA A 339 -5.84 -18.36 1.24
N VAL A 340 -4.56 -18.59 0.96
CA VAL A 340 -3.42 -18.06 1.70
C VAL A 340 -2.56 -17.22 0.76
N PHE A 341 -2.10 -16.05 1.19
CA PHE A 341 -1.20 -15.20 0.43
C PHE A 341 0.12 -14.99 1.18
N VAL A 342 1.25 -15.15 0.48
CA VAL A 342 2.58 -15.03 1.07
C VAL A 342 3.57 -14.31 0.14
N GLU A 343 4.60 -13.65 0.68
CA GLU A 343 5.63 -13.00 -0.14
C GLU A 343 6.67 -14.00 -0.63
N SER A 344 6.93 -15.03 0.20
CA SER A 344 7.97 -16.02 -0.02
C SER A 344 7.54 -17.40 0.51
N GLY A 345 8.05 -18.43 -0.14
CA GLY A 345 7.80 -19.83 0.20
C GLY A 345 7.93 -20.74 -1.01
N VAL A 346 8.07 -22.04 -0.76
CA VAL A 346 8.18 -23.06 -1.81
C VAL A 346 7.12 -24.15 -1.61
N ALA A 347 6.51 -24.63 -2.69
CA ALA A 347 5.41 -25.61 -2.62
C ALA A 347 5.80 -26.96 -1.99
N SER A 348 7.09 -27.28 -2.01
CA SER A 348 7.67 -28.50 -1.44
C SER A 348 8.24 -28.33 -0.04
N GLU A 349 8.19 -27.13 0.56
CA GLU A 349 8.59 -26.95 1.96
C GLU A 349 7.55 -27.58 2.92
N HIS A 350 7.87 -27.72 4.21
CA HIS A 350 6.99 -28.39 5.17
C HIS A 350 5.59 -27.74 5.23
N ALA A 351 5.50 -26.41 5.36
CA ALA A 351 4.24 -25.69 5.35
C ALA A 351 3.46 -25.85 4.03
N GLY A 352 4.15 -25.89 2.87
CA GLY A 352 3.53 -26.16 1.57
C GLY A 352 2.89 -27.54 1.48
N ILE A 353 3.54 -28.57 2.04
CA ILE A 353 2.98 -29.92 2.14
C ILE A 353 1.73 -29.92 3.04
N MET A 354 1.75 -29.17 4.14
CA MET A 354 0.62 -29.08 5.06
C MET A 354 -0.60 -28.37 4.47
N PHE A 355 -0.42 -27.22 3.83
CA PHE A 355 -1.54 -26.52 3.16
C PHE A 355 -2.15 -27.34 2.02
N ARG A 356 -1.33 -28.11 1.28
CA ARG A 356 -1.81 -29.03 0.25
C ARG A 356 -2.81 -30.05 0.81
N GLN A 357 -2.59 -30.56 2.02
CA GLN A 357 -3.50 -31.51 2.66
C GLN A 357 -4.80 -30.89 3.12
N GLN A 358 -4.72 -29.66 3.63
CA GLN A 358 -5.90 -28.87 3.98
C GLN A 358 -6.68 -28.43 2.72
N LYS A 359 -6.18 -28.73 1.52
CA LYS A 359 -6.73 -28.33 0.21
C LYS A 359 -6.93 -26.81 0.12
N LEU A 360 -6.07 -26.06 0.81
CA LEU A 360 -6.12 -24.60 0.86
C LEU A 360 -5.07 -24.07 -0.12
N PRO A 361 -5.47 -23.33 -1.17
CA PRO A 361 -4.53 -22.79 -2.14
C PRO A 361 -3.68 -21.68 -1.52
N VAL A 362 -2.46 -21.55 -2.03
CA VAL A 362 -1.44 -20.60 -1.58
C VAL A 362 -0.98 -19.81 -2.79
N PHE A 363 -0.87 -18.49 -2.64
CA PHE A 363 -0.48 -17.57 -3.68
C PHE A 363 0.71 -16.72 -3.23
N LEU A 364 1.69 -16.56 -4.11
CA LEU A 364 2.79 -15.61 -3.99
C LEU A 364 2.34 -14.22 -4.43
N THR A 365 2.46 -13.25 -3.52
CA THR A 365 2.24 -11.82 -3.77
C THR A 365 2.93 -11.00 -2.68
N GLN A 366 3.36 -9.78 -3.02
CA GLN A 366 3.76 -8.81 -2.00
C GLN A 366 2.56 -8.49 -1.10
N LEU A 367 2.75 -8.52 0.23
CA LEU A 367 1.65 -8.26 1.16
C LEU A 367 1.15 -6.82 1.07
N THR A 368 2.05 -5.89 0.71
CA THR A 368 1.74 -4.49 0.46
C THR A 368 0.77 -4.28 -0.70
N ASN A 369 0.60 -5.27 -1.57
CA ASN A 369 -0.36 -5.23 -2.67
C ASN A 369 -1.74 -5.73 -2.26
N ILE A 370 -1.85 -6.52 -1.18
CA ILE A 370 -3.12 -7.08 -0.74
C ILE A 370 -3.94 -5.96 -0.08
N PRO A 371 -5.19 -5.70 -0.53
CA PRO A 371 -6.06 -4.76 0.18
C PRO A 371 -6.43 -5.32 1.55
N SER A 372 -6.48 -4.44 2.54
CA SER A 372 -7.00 -4.72 3.89
C SER A 372 -8.53 -4.89 3.89
N VAL A 373 -9.02 -5.93 3.20
CA VAL A 373 -10.43 -6.27 3.08
C VAL A 373 -10.67 -7.74 3.43
N PRO A 374 -11.85 -8.14 3.92
CA PRO A 374 -12.05 -9.48 4.46
C PRO A 374 -12.41 -10.53 3.41
N TRP A 375 -12.82 -10.15 2.18
CA TRP A 375 -13.29 -11.09 1.18
C TRP A 375 -12.39 -11.16 -0.04
N VAL A 376 -12.16 -12.39 -0.51
CA VAL A 376 -11.50 -12.66 -1.78
C VAL A 376 -12.27 -13.70 -2.59
N ALA A 377 -12.36 -13.49 -3.90
CA ALA A 377 -12.72 -14.52 -4.87
C ALA A 377 -11.47 -14.95 -5.65
N ILE A 378 -11.34 -16.26 -5.84
CA ILE A 378 -10.17 -16.90 -6.47
C ILE A 378 -10.63 -17.73 -7.65
N ASP A 379 -9.94 -17.60 -8.77
CA ASP A 379 -10.06 -18.51 -9.92
C ASP A 379 -9.02 -19.65 -9.83
N SER A 380 -9.32 -20.81 -10.39
CA SER A 380 -8.43 -21.99 -10.30
C SER A 380 -7.27 -21.97 -11.30
N VAL A 381 -7.41 -21.21 -12.39
CA VAL A 381 -6.43 -21.13 -13.50
C VAL A 381 -5.96 -19.69 -13.74
N GLY A 382 -6.78 -18.69 -13.40
CA GLY A 382 -6.41 -17.29 -13.53
C GLY A 382 -5.28 -16.85 -12.58
N GLU A 383 -4.37 -16.02 -13.10
CA GLU A 383 -3.36 -15.29 -12.33
C GLU A 383 -3.97 -14.07 -11.61
N GLN A 384 -5.23 -14.13 -11.21
CA GLN A 384 -5.97 -12.99 -10.64
C GLN A 384 -6.79 -13.37 -9.41
N ALA A 385 -6.71 -12.53 -8.38
CA ALA A 385 -7.56 -12.55 -7.21
C ALA A 385 -8.43 -11.28 -7.15
N TYR A 386 -9.66 -11.42 -6.68
CA TYR A 386 -10.65 -10.34 -6.66
C TYR A 386 -11.00 -10.02 -5.21
N PHE A 387 -10.72 -8.81 -4.74
CA PHE A 387 -10.85 -8.43 -3.33
C PHE A 387 -11.98 -7.42 -3.11
N SER A 388 -12.72 -7.57 -2.01
CA SER A 388 -13.84 -6.69 -1.65
C SER A 388 -14.01 -6.52 -0.14
N SER A 389 -14.44 -5.33 0.28
CA SER A 389 -14.82 -5.04 1.67
C SER A 389 -16.11 -5.75 2.09
N GLN A 390 -16.97 -6.06 1.14
CA GLN A 390 -18.26 -6.73 1.35
C GLN A 390 -18.32 -8.03 0.56
N LYS A 391 -19.04 -9.03 1.08
CA LYS A 391 -19.30 -10.27 0.36
C LYS A 391 -20.12 -9.94 -0.91
N PRO A 392 -19.56 -10.15 -2.12
CA PRO A 392 -20.31 -9.88 -3.34
C PRO A 392 -21.52 -10.82 -3.45
N LEU A 393 -22.68 -10.27 -3.84
CA LEU A 393 -23.88 -11.05 -4.15
C LEU A 393 -23.80 -11.63 -5.57
N ILE A 394 -22.71 -12.34 -5.87
CA ILE A 394 -22.43 -12.93 -7.18
C ILE A 394 -22.36 -14.45 -7.03
N GLU A 395 -23.13 -15.16 -7.83
CA GLU A 395 -23.04 -16.62 -7.95
C GLU A 395 -21.86 -16.99 -8.87
N LEU A 396 -20.89 -17.75 -8.35
CA LEU A 396 -19.73 -18.19 -9.12
C LEU A 396 -20.13 -19.28 -10.11
N LYS A 397 -20.23 -18.92 -11.40
CA LYS A 397 -20.44 -19.90 -12.49
C LYS A 397 -19.11 -20.39 -13.02
N THR A 398 -18.97 -21.70 -13.09
CA THR A 398 -17.71 -22.38 -13.42
C THR A 398 -17.82 -23.22 -14.69
N GLU A 399 -16.68 -23.48 -15.32
CA GLU A 399 -16.51 -24.42 -16.42
C GLU A 399 -15.30 -25.33 -16.16
N SER A 400 -15.33 -26.57 -16.64
CA SER A 400 -14.25 -27.53 -16.43
C SER A 400 -13.13 -27.35 -17.46
N THR A 401 -11.88 -27.40 -17.00
CA THR A 401 -10.68 -27.37 -17.84
C THR A 401 -9.58 -28.26 -17.26
N GLU A 402 -8.58 -28.58 -18.06
CA GLU A 402 -7.35 -29.26 -17.62
C GLU A 402 -6.25 -28.23 -17.36
N ALA A 403 -5.52 -28.40 -16.25
CA ALA A 403 -4.45 -27.50 -15.87
C ALA A 403 -3.22 -28.27 -15.38
N VAL A 404 -2.05 -27.72 -15.67
CA VAL A 404 -0.76 -28.19 -15.15
C VAL A 404 -0.27 -27.19 -14.10
N ASN A 405 0.18 -27.70 -12.96
CA ASN A 405 0.73 -26.91 -11.87
C ASN A 405 2.16 -26.41 -12.20
N LEU A 406 2.26 -25.38 -13.05
CA LEU A 406 3.52 -24.73 -13.43
C LEU A 406 3.47 -23.23 -13.12
N PRO A 407 4.40 -22.68 -12.31
CA PRO A 407 4.47 -21.25 -12.06
C PRO A 407 4.67 -20.44 -13.34
N ALA A 408 4.04 -19.26 -13.41
CA ALA A 408 4.17 -18.34 -14.55
C ALA A 408 5.60 -17.82 -14.78
N SER A 409 6.47 -17.92 -13.78
CA SER A 409 7.88 -17.51 -13.83
C SER A 409 8.84 -18.63 -14.21
N VAL A 410 8.33 -19.84 -14.50
CA VAL A 410 9.16 -20.95 -14.92
C VAL A 410 9.68 -20.74 -16.35
N GLN A 411 10.90 -21.19 -16.62
CA GLN A 411 11.53 -21.09 -17.95
C GLN A 411 12.60 -22.17 -18.13
N ARG A 412 12.98 -22.47 -19.37
CA ARG A 412 14.21 -23.22 -19.62
C ARG A 412 15.41 -22.30 -19.47
N ILE A 413 16.45 -22.81 -18.82
CA ILE A 413 17.75 -22.15 -18.70
C ILE A 413 18.71 -22.76 -19.71
N PHE A 414 19.40 -21.90 -20.46
CA PHE A 414 20.51 -22.29 -21.34
C PHE A 414 21.84 -21.95 -20.65
N ASP A 415 22.65 -22.98 -20.36
CA ASP A 415 23.94 -22.85 -19.66
C ASP A 415 25.13 -23.31 -20.53
N ASP A 416 26.35 -23.20 -20.00
CA ASP A 416 27.59 -23.55 -20.71
C ASP A 416 27.78 -25.07 -20.93
N SER A 417 26.91 -25.93 -20.37
CA SER A 417 26.96 -27.38 -20.61
C SER A 417 26.37 -27.75 -21.98
N GLU A 418 25.53 -26.88 -22.55
CA GLU A 418 24.99 -27.03 -23.88
C GLU A 418 25.95 -26.44 -24.93
N SER A 419 26.46 -27.29 -25.83
CA SER A 419 27.24 -26.83 -26.98
C SER A 419 26.31 -26.62 -28.17
N LEU A 420 26.46 -25.48 -28.87
CA LEU A 420 25.81 -25.32 -30.17
C LEU A 420 26.32 -26.41 -31.10
N PRO A 421 25.44 -27.07 -31.85
CA PRO A 421 25.89 -27.98 -32.87
C PRO A 421 26.71 -27.17 -33.90
N ASN A 422 27.86 -27.72 -34.32
CA ASN A 422 28.73 -27.12 -35.34
C ASN A 422 28.07 -27.00 -36.74
N THR A 423 26.79 -27.35 -36.87
CA THR A 423 25.98 -27.25 -38.08
C THR A 423 25.33 -25.87 -38.22
N GLU A 424 25.02 -25.48 -39.45
CA GLU A 424 24.34 -24.22 -39.79
C GLU A 424 23.02 -24.06 -39.01
N LEU A 425 22.89 -22.96 -38.25
CA LEU A 425 21.68 -22.59 -37.51
C LEU A 425 20.58 -22.21 -38.51
N THR A 426 19.51 -23.00 -38.56
CA THR A 426 18.36 -22.78 -39.45
C THR A 426 17.11 -22.41 -38.63
N SER A 427 16.12 -21.78 -39.26
CA SER A 427 14.83 -21.48 -38.60
C SER A 427 14.15 -22.74 -38.07
N GLN A 428 14.27 -23.85 -38.81
CA GLN A 428 13.75 -25.15 -38.37
C GLN A 428 14.45 -25.65 -37.10
N TYR A 429 15.78 -25.50 -37.02
CA TYR A 429 16.51 -25.92 -35.82
C TYR A 429 16.11 -25.11 -34.58
N LEU A 430 15.97 -23.78 -34.69
CA LEU A 430 15.49 -22.97 -33.56
C LEU A 430 14.06 -23.33 -33.17
N TYR A 431 13.18 -23.51 -34.17
CA TYR A 431 11.83 -24.00 -33.93
C TYR A 431 11.84 -25.34 -33.20
N ASP A 432 12.70 -26.28 -33.60
CA ASP A 432 12.84 -27.57 -32.95
C ASP A 432 13.38 -27.43 -31.52
N VAL A 433 14.38 -26.58 -31.26
CA VAL A 433 14.88 -26.29 -29.90
C VAL A 433 13.77 -25.76 -28.99
N LEU A 434 12.93 -24.87 -29.52
CA LEU A 434 11.82 -24.23 -28.80
C LEU A 434 10.64 -25.16 -28.60
N GLN A 435 10.29 -25.95 -29.61
CA GLN A 435 9.33 -27.04 -29.48
C GLN A 435 9.82 -28.07 -28.47
N ASN A 436 11.12 -28.38 -28.45
CA ASN A 436 11.73 -29.29 -27.48
C ASN A 436 11.69 -28.76 -26.05
N VAL A 437 11.62 -27.45 -25.82
CA VAL A 437 11.34 -26.88 -24.48
C VAL A 437 9.99 -27.33 -23.95
N LEU A 438 9.02 -27.56 -24.85
CA LEU A 438 7.65 -27.94 -24.51
C LEU A 438 7.33 -29.41 -24.81
N ALA A 439 8.18 -30.09 -25.56
CA ALA A 439 7.94 -31.43 -26.05
C ALA A 439 7.81 -32.40 -24.87
N GLY A 440 6.59 -32.91 -24.69
CA GLY A 440 6.27 -33.86 -23.64
C GLY A 440 5.77 -33.25 -22.32
N LEU A 441 5.53 -31.93 -22.26
CA LEU A 441 4.57 -31.40 -21.31
C LEU A 441 3.16 -31.89 -21.67
N PRO A 442 2.24 -32.01 -20.70
CA PRO A 442 0.81 -32.23 -20.97
C PRO A 442 0.25 -31.11 -21.87
N PHE A 443 -0.97 -31.29 -22.41
CA PHE A 443 -1.63 -30.22 -23.16
C PHE A 443 -1.72 -28.95 -22.30
N LEU A 444 -1.08 -27.88 -22.77
CA LEU A 444 -1.12 -26.55 -22.19
C LEU A 444 -1.97 -25.65 -23.09
N GLU A 445 -2.71 -24.73 -22.51
CA GLU A 445 -3.38 -23.68 -23.29
C GLU A 445 -2.35 -22.90 -24.14
N GLU A 446 -2.73 -22.54 -25.37
CA GLU A 446 -1.86 -21.86 -26.34
C GLU A 446 -1.19 -20.59 -25.76
N LYS A 447 -1.92 -19.88 -24.89
CA LYS A 447 -1.40 -18.70 -24.19
C LYS A 447 -0.26 -19.04 -23.20
N VAL A 448 -0.36 -20.17 -22.49
CA VAL A 448 0.66 -20.63 -21.53
C VAL A 448 1.89 -21.11 -22.29
N VAL A 449 1.68 -21.86 -23.38
CA VAL A 449 2.71 -22.29 -24.33
C VAL A 449 3.52 -21.10 -24.83
N PHE A 450 2.84 -20.08 -25.35
CA PHE A 450 3.49 -18.87 -25.87
C PHE A 450 4.29 -18.14 -24.79
N LYS A 451 3.71 -17.94 -23.59
CA LYS A 451 4.40 -17.30 -22.46
C LYS A 451 5.68 -18.06 -22.06
N LEU A 452 5.62 -19.40 -21.95
CA LEU A 452 6.77 -20.22 -21.55
C LEU A 452 7.89 -20.18 -22.59
N MET A 453 7.55 -20.24 -23.89
CA MET A 453 8.51 -20.06 -24.98
C MET A 453 9.16 -18.67 -24.93
N GLN A 454 8.36 -17.61 -24.78
CA GLN A 454 8.85 -16.24 -24.68
C GLN A 454 9.81 -16.05 -23.50
N ARG A 455 9.44 -16.53 -22.30
CA ARG A 455 10.31 -16.44 -21.11
C ARG A 455 11.60 -17.25 -21.26
N SER A 456 11.56 -18.40 -21.94
CA SER A 456 12.77 -19.20 -22.20
C SER A 456 13.71 -18.52 -23.21
N LEU A 457 13.17 -17.73 -24.14
CA LEU A 457 13.95 -16.98 -25.12
C LEU A 457 14.51 -15.68 -24.57
N PHE A 458 13.73 -14.96 -23.77
CA PHE A 458 14.02 -13.61 -23.31
C PHE A 458 13.82 -13.48 -21.78
N PRO A 459 14.51 -14.27 -20.94
CA PRO A 459 14.50 -14.04 -19.50
C PRO A 459 15.07 -12.65 -19.20
N THR A 460 14.24 -11.76 -18.62
CA THR A 460 14.62 -10.39 -18.26
C THR A 460 14.95 -10.26 -16.77
N ASP A 461 14.37 -11.10 -15.92
CA ASP A 461 14.45 -11.05 -14.46
C ASP A 461 15.41 -12.09 -13.85
N THR A 462 15.71 -13.18 -14.55
CA THR A 462 16.62 -14.23 -14.04
C THR A 462 18.06 -14.03 -14.45
N TRP A 463 19.04 -14.21 -13.57
CA TRP A 463 20.48 -14.15 -13.83
C TRP A 463 21.18 -15.46 -13.46
N ILE A 464 22.24 -15.83 -14.18
CA ILE A 464 23.08 -16.99 -13.84
C ILE A 464 24.48 -16.52 -13.51
N HIS A 465 24.97 -16.92 -12.33
CA HIS A 465 26.31 -16.68 -11.86
C HIS A 465 27.12 -17.98 -11.93
N HIS A 466 28.25 -17.92 -12.62
CA HIS A 466 29.24 -18.97 -12.71
C HIS A 466 30.59 -18.40 -12.24
N GLY A 467 31.01 -18.80 -11.02
CA GLY A 467 32.21 -18.26 -10.39
C GLY A 467 32.13 -16.74 -10.20
N GLY A 468 33.10 -16.00 -10.74
CA GLY A 468 33.08 -14.53 -10.70
C GLY A 468 32.39 -13.88 -11.90
N THR A 469 31.63 -14.62 -12.72
CA THR A 469 31.05 -14.12 -13.98
C THR A 469 29.54 -14.31 -14.05
N VAL A 470 28.86 -13.35 -14.66
CA VAL A 470 27.43 -13.41 -14.98
C VAL A 470 27.22 -13.82 -16.43
N ARG A 471 26.26 -14.71 -16.66
CA ARG A 471 25.87 -15.24 -17.97
C ARG A 471 24.41 -14.96 -18.27
N SER A 472 24.09 -14.90 -19.56
CA SER A 472 22.71 -14.78 -20.01
C SER A 472 22.00 -16.13 -19.86
N PRO A 473 20.86 -16.21 -19.15
CA PRO A 473 19.99 -17.39 -19.18
C PRO A 473 19.22 -17.53 -20.50
N SER A 474 19.31 -16.53 -21.37
CA SER A 474 18.53 -16.42 -22.59
C SER A 474 19.18 -17.14 -23.76
N LEU A 475 18.40 -17.94 -24.51
CA LEU A 475 18.84 -18.48 -25.79
C LEU A 475 19.16 -17.34 -26.77
N THR A 476 18.33 -16.30 -26.82
CA THR A 476 18.49 -15.20 -27.77
C THR A 476 19.74 -14.36 -27.48
N GLY A 477 19.96 -13.96 -26.23
CA GLY A 477 21.16 -13.21 -25.86
C GLY A 477 22.43 -14.00 -26.16
N TRP A 478 22.41 -15.32 -25.96
CA TRP A 478 23.52 -16.18 -26.34
C TRP A 478 23.73 -16.25 -27.86
N LEU A 479 22.69 -16.49 -28.65
CA LEU A 479 22.77 -16.54 -30.12
C LEU A 479 23.20 -15.20 -30.74
N LEU A 480 22.66 -14.08 -30.26
CA LEU A 480 22.98 -12.73 -30.73
C LEU A 480 24.47 -12.41 -30.56
N THR A 481 25.10 -12.86 -29.47
CA THR A 481 26.53 -12.66 -29.27
C THR A 481 27.41 -13.43 -30.26
N GLN A 482 26.87 -14.47 -30.90
CA GLN A 482 27.62 -15.32 -31.83
C GLN A 482 27.35 -14.98 -33.30
N MET A 483 26.08 -14.77 -33.68
CA MET A 483 25.66 -14.61 -35.07
C MET A 483 25.22 -13.18 -35.43
N GLY A 484 25.15 -12.27 -34.46
CA GLY A 484 24.67 -10.91 -34.71
C GLY A 484 23.14 -10.86 -34.93
N GLU A 485 22.68 -9.82 -35.64
CA GLU A 485 21.24 -9.59 -35.90
C GLU A 485 20.61 -10.64 -36.84
N GLU A 486 21.41 -11.40 -37.57
CA GLU A 486 20.94 -12.43 -38.52
C GLU A 486 20.11 -13.52 -37.85
N VAL A 487 20.29 -13.74 -36.53
CA VAL A 487 19.47 -14.64 -35.71
C VAL A 487 17.99 -14.31 -35.81
N MET A 488 17.64 -13.03 -35.98
CA MET A 488 16.23 -12.61 -36.05
C MET A 488 15.49 -13.17 -37.26
N ALA A 489 16.20 -13.44 -38.36
CA ALA A 489 15.64 -14.08 -39.54
C ALA A 489 15.34 -15.57 -39.32
N LEU A 490 15.86 -16.16 -38.24
CA LEU A 490 15.66 -17.55 -37.90
C LEU A 490 14.40 -17.78 -37.04
N TYR A 491 13.83 -16.72 -36.42
CA TYR A 491 12.58 -16.86 -35.68
C TYR A 491 11.37 -16.99 -36.61
N PRO A 492 10.31 -17.72 -36.20
CA PRO A 492 9.07 -17.82 -36.97
C PRO A 492 8.46 -16.44 -37.25
N SER A 493 7.96 -16.21 -38.47
CA SER A 493 7.39 -14.90 -38.88
C SER A 493 6.13 -14.49 -38.12
N ASP A 494 5.44 -15.47 -37.54
CA ASP A 494 4.26 -15.36 -36.69
C ASP A 494 4.60 -14.97 -35.24
N TRP A 495 5.87 -15.01 -34.86
CA TRP A 495 6.33 -14.43 -33.60
C TRP A 495 6.57 -12.94 -33.78
N SER A 496 5.65 -12.12 -33.25
CA SER A 496 5.80 -10.67 -33.24
C SER A 496 7.07 -10.27 -32.49
N VAL A 497 7.84 -9.31 -33.04
CA VAL A 497 8.93 -8.64 -32.31
C VAL A 497 8.36 -8.07 -31.01
N THR A 498 8.78 -8.61 -29.88
CA THR A 498 8.36 -8.13 -28.56
C THR A 498 9.24 -6.96 -28.12
N GLU A 499 8.83 -6.24 -27.08
CA GLU A 499 9.66 -5.19 -26.47
C GLU A 499 10.99 -5.77 -25.99
N GLU A 500 10.98 -6.96 -25.38
CA GLU A 500 12.20 -7.62 -24.89
C GLU A 500 13.16 -7.96 -26.05
N THR A 501 12.63 -8.41 -27.18
CA THR A 501 13.42 -8.69 -28.39
C THR A 501 14.14 -7.42 -28.87
N THR A 502 13.42 -6.30 -28.85
CA THR A 502 13.94 -4.99 -29.25
C THR A 502 15.05 -4.54 -28.31
N ASP A 503 14.88 -4.72 -26.99
CA ASP A 503 15.89 -4.40 -25.99
C ASP A 503 17.19 -5.19 -26.19
N TYR A 504 17.10 -6.49 -26.48
CA TYR A 504 18.27 -7.34 -26.74
C TYR A 504 19.02 -6.92 -28.01
N LEU A 505 18.30 -6.56 -29.08
CA LEU A 505 18.89 -6.04 -30.32
C LEU A 505 19.56 -4.69 -30.10
N CYS A 506 18.91 -3.78 -29.36
CA CYS A 506 19.48 -2.49 -28.99
C CYS A 506 20.76 -2.67 -28.16
N ALA A 507 20.77 -3.61 -27.20
CA ALA A 507 21.96 -3.95 -26.42
C ALA A 507 23.10 -4.51 -27.28
N LEU A 508 22.81 -5.36 -28.27
CA LEU A 508 23.80 -5.85 -29.22
C LEU A 508 24.37 -4.74 -30.11
N ARG A 509 23.52 -3.87 -30.64
CA ARG A 509 23.94 -2.68 -31.42
C ARG A 509 24.79 -1.75 -30.58
N ALA A 510 24.41 -1.53 -29.31
CA ALA A 510 25.20 -0.76 -28.35
C ALA A 510 26.55 -1.42 -28.09
N LYS A 511 26.62 -2.76 -28.06
CA LYS A 511 27.89 -3.49 -27.97
C LYS A 511 28.76 -3.28 -29.21
N ALA A 512 28.20 -3.35 -30.41
CA ALA A 512 28.95 -3.21 -31.67
C ALA A 512 29.39 -1.77 -31.97
N ALA A 513 28.58 -0.78 -31.57
CA ALA A 513 28.85 0.64 -31.80
C ALA A 513 28.54 1.49 -30.54
N PRO A 514 29.31 1.34 -29.43
CA PRO A 514 29.01 2.00 -28.16
C PRO A 514 28.92 3.52 -28.29
N GLN A 515 29.81 4.14 -29.05
CA GLN A 515 29.86 5.59 -29.24
C GLN A 515 28.64 6.15 -30.00
N SER A 516 27.95 5.31 -30.79
CA SER A 516 26.77 5.74 -31.53
C SER A 516 25.49 5.60 -30.71
N ILE A 517 25.40 4.59 -29.85
CA ILE A 517 24.18 4.27 -29.09
C ILE A 517 24.23 4.82 -27.66
N LEU A 518 25.43 4.90 -27.07
CA LEU A 518 25.70 5.43 -25.73
C LEU A 518 26.60 6.70 -25.79
N PRO A 519 26.32 7.70 -26.66
CA PRO A 519 27.23 8.80 -26.91
C PRO A 519 27.54 9.63 -25.66
N ASN A 520 26.55 9.89 -24.79
CA ASN A 520 26.75 10.70 -23.60
C ASN A 520 27.54 9.94 -22.54
N LEU A 521 27.23 8.65 -22.33
CA LEU A 521 27.98 7.81 -21.39
C LEU A 521 29.41 7.57 -21.85
N CYS A 522 29.67 7.32 -23.14
CA CYS A 522 31.03 7.19 -23.68
C CYS A 522 31.83 8.50 -23.58
N LYS A 523 31.15 9.65 -23.68
CA LYS A 523 31.79 10.96 -23.47
C LYS A 523 32.16 11.16 -21.99
N ALA A 524 31.31 10.74 -21.07
CA ALA A 524 31.54 10.86 -19.63
C ALA A 524 32.56 9.84 -19.09
N ILE A 525 32.62 8.65 -19.69
CA ILE A 525 33.47 7.53 -19.30
C ILE A 525 34.29 7.10 -20.53
N PRO A 526 35.50 7.67 -20.74
CA PRO A 526 36.27 7.43 -21.95
C PRO A 526 36.59 5.96 -22.24
N GLU A 527 36.76 5.14 -21.19
CA GLU A 527 37.08 3.70 -21.31
C GLU A 527 35.84 2.81 -21.52
N LEU A 528 34.62 3.38 -21.50
CA LEU A 528 33.38 2.60 -21.55
C LEU A 528 33.24 1.78 -22.83
N ALA A 529 33.60 2.36 -23.98
CA ALA A 529 33.47 1.66 -25.27
C ALA A 529 34.28 0.35 -25.29
N ASP A 530 35.51 0.38 -24.76
CA ASP A 530 36.38 -0.79 -24.69
C ASP A 530 35.85 -1.84 -23.71
N LYS A 531 35.27 -1.40 -22.59
CA LYS A 531 34.68 -2.28 -21.58
C LYS A 531 33.39 -2.94 -22.05
N VAL A 532 32.52 -2.19 -22.74
CA VAL A 532 31.26 -2.69 -23.30
C VAL A 532 31.51 -3.82 -24.31
N ASN A 533 32.54 -3.70 -25.14
CA ASN A 533 32.93 -4.74 -26.08
C ASN A 533 33.26 -6.09 -25.39
N GLN A 534 33.70 -6.05 -24.13
CA GLN A 534 34.08 -7.22 -23.34
C GLN A 534 32.93 -7.83 -22.53
N LEU A 535 31.75 -7.21 -22.47
CA LEU A 535 30.62 -7.71 -21.69
C LEU A 535 29.99 -8.95 -22.32
N ASN A 536 29.93 -10.04 -21.55
CA ASN A 536 29.33 -11.29 -22.02
C ASN A 536 27.81 -11.33 -21.94
N ASP A 537 27.21 -10.52 -21.06
CA ASP A 537 25.76 -10.44 -20.87
C ASP A 537 25.21 -9.10 -21.34
N LEU A 538 24.29 -9.13 -22.31
CA LEU A 538 23.66 -7.95 -22.91
C LEU A 538 22.72 -7.23 -21.95
N ARG A 539 22.28 -7.84 -20.85
CA ARG A 539 21.31 -7.23 -19.92
C ARG A 539 21.90 -6.08 -19.11
N LEU A 540 23.20 -6.13 -18.79
CA LEU A 540 23.88 -4.98 -18.20
C LEU A 540 23.91 -3.80 -19.18
N LEU A 541 24.04 -4.07 -20.49
CA LEU A 541 23.94 -3.03 -21.52
C LEU A 541 22.54 -2.46 -21.65
N MET A 542 21.48 -3.25 -21.43
CA MET A 542 20.12 -2.70 -21.35
C MET A 542 19.98 -1.67 -20.23
N LEU A 543 20.61 -1.90 -19.07
CA LEU A 543 20.65 -0.89 -17.99
C LEU A 543 21.42 0.36 -18.46
N PHE A 544 22.51 0.22 -19.19
CA PHE A 544 23.26 1.37 -19.73
C PHE A 544 22.47 2.13 -20.78
N ILE A 545 21.70 1.46 -21.63
CA ILE A 545 20.80 2.10 -22.60
C ILE A 545 19.69 2.88 -21.89
N LYS A 546 19.07 2.28 -20.87
CA LYS A 546 18.09 2.99 -20.01
C LYS A 546 18.74 4.21 -19.36
N THR A 547 19.97 4.08 -18.91
CA THR A 547 20.75 5.18 -18.34
C THR A 547 21.04 6.28 -19.37
N GLU A 548 21.43 5.91 -20.59
CA GLU A 548 21.67 6.86 -21.69
C GLU A 548 20.41 7.66 -22.02
N ALA A 549 19.25 7.00 -22.12
CA ALA A 549 17.97 7.66 -22.35
C ALA A 549 17.64 8.68 -21.24
N TRP A 550 17.95 8.34 -19.98
CA TRP A 550 17.81 9.26 -18.86
C TRP A 550 18.77 10.44 -18.92
N VAL A 551 20.04 10.21 -19.28
CA VAL A 551 21.04 11.28 -19.45
C VAL A 551 20.67 12.19 -20.63
N GLU A 552 20.14 11.65 -21.72
CA GLU A 552 19.63 12.44 -22.84
C GLU A 552 18.45 13.31 -22.42
N LYS A 553 17.50 12.73 -21.67
CA LYS A 553 16.33 13.44 -21.14
C LYS A 553 16.71 14.54 -20.14
N ILE A 554 17.67 14.26 -19.24
CA ILE A 554 18.12 15.18 -18.19
C ILE A 554 19.66 15.14 -18.11
N PRO A 555 20.36 15.99 -18.88
CA PRO A 555 21.83 15.99 -18.96
C PRO A 555 22.57 16.24 -17.64
N GLY A 556 21.88 16.74 -16.61
CA GLY A 556 22.43 16.99 -15.28
C GLY A 556 22.42 15.77 -14.33
N LEU A 557 21.87 14.62 -14.76
CA LEU A 557 21.83 13.43 -13.90
C LEU A 557 23.23 12.87 -13.67
N PRO A 558 23.64 12.50 -12.43
CA PRO A 558 25.01 12.07 -12.16
C PRO A 558 25.29 10.61 -12.58
N LEU A 559 24.54 10.08 -13.57
CA LEU A 559 24.39 8.65 -13.83
C LEU A 559 25.67 7.92 -14.25
N ALA A 560 26.59 8.63 -14.89
CA ALA A 560 27.84 8.06 -15.42
C ALA A 560 28.71 7.38 -14.35
N GLN A 561 28.77 7.90 -13.13
CA GLN A 561 29.63 7.31 -12.09
C GLN A 561 29.15 5.91 -11.64
N TRP A 562 27.84 5.66 -11.67
CA TRP A 562 27.30 4.34 -11.31
C TRP A 562 27.34 3.36 -12.46
N VAL A 563 27.27 3.84 -13.71
CA VAL A 563 27.65 3.03 -14.88
C VAL A 563 29.10 2.59 -14.73
N TYR A 564 30.00 3.50 -14.37
CA TYR A 564 31.41 3.15 -14.14
C TYR A 564 31.56 2.09 -13.01
N ALA A 565 30.85 2.26 -11.88
CA ALA A 565 30.86 1.27 -10.81
C ALA A 565 30.33 -0.10 -11.26
N ALA A 566 29.23 -0.14 -12.02
CA ALA A 566 28.67 -1.36 -12.59
C ALA A 566 29.57 -2.00 -13.65
N VAL A 567 30.42 -1.23 -14.34
CA VAL A 567 31.41 -1.76 -15.28
C VAL A 567 32.62 -2.37 -14.54
N VAL A 568 33.07 -1.74 -13.45
CA VAL A 568 34.22 -2.21 -12.66
C VAL A 568 33.85 -3.44 -11.83
N SER A 569 32.62 -3.49 -11.30
CA SER A 569 32.10 -4.63 -10.56
C SER A 569 30.70 -5.04 -11.04
N PRO A 570 30.60 -5.74 -12.20
CA PRO A 570 29.32 -6.06 -12.83
C PRO A 570 28.47 -7.07 -12.05
N ASN A 571 29.09 -7.77 -11.09
CA ASN A 571 28.47 -8.90 -10.39
C ASN A 571 28.27 -8.60 -8.88
N GLU A 572 28.55 -7.37 -8.44
CA GLU A 572 28.41 -6.93 -7.04
C GLU A 572 27.44 -5.73 -6.93
N ASP A 573 27.46 -5.06 -5.77
CA ASP A 573 26.66 -3.90 -5.39
C ASP A 573 26.58 -2.78 -6.45
N GLY A 574 27.58 -2.64 -7.33
CA GLY A 574 27.59 -1.61 -8.39
C GLY A 574 26.43 -1.76 -9.38
N ARG A 575 26.12 -2.98 -9.81
CA ARG A 575 24.98 -3.27 -10.69
C ARG A 575 23.66 -3.00 -9.97
N LEU A 576 23.52 -3.54 -8.76
CA LEU A 576 22.31 -3.40 -7.94
C LEU A 576 22.03 -1.93 -7.61
N LEU A 577 23.07 -1.14 -7.34
CA LEU A 577 22.94 0.29 -7.09
C LEU A 577 22.44 1.03 -8.33
N LEU A 578 22.96 0.73 -9.52
CA LEU A 578 22.46 1.30 -10.77
C LEU A 578 20.99 0.94 -10.99
N GLU A 579 20.61 -0.31 -10.72
CA GLU A 579 19.22 -0.78 -10.78
C GLU A 579 18.33 0.00 -9.81
N CYS A 580 18.74 0.18 -8.55
CA CYS A 580 18.05 1.01 -7.55
C CYS A 580 17.86 2.45 -8.04
N MET A 581 18.91 3.09 -8.58
CA MET A 581 18.83 4.48 -9.05
C MET A 581 17.86 4.62 -10.23
N LEU A 582 17.89 3.68 -11.18
CA LEU A 582 16.96 3.66 -12.31
C LEU A 582 15.52 3.38 -11.86
N HIS A 583 15.33 2.54 -10.84
CA HIS A 583 14.01 2.28 -10.25
C HIS A 583 13.43 3.54 -9.61
N VAL A 584 14.20 4.22 -8.76
CA VAL A 584 13.79 5.49 -8.13
C VAL A 584 13.48 6.56 -9.18
N LEU A 585 14.27 6.65 -10.26
CA LEU A 585 13.96 7.54 -11.37
C LEU A 585 12.62 7.20 -12.03
N THR A 586 12.37 5.91 -12.28
CA THR A 586 11.11 5.44 -12.84
C THR A 586 9.94 5.80 -11.92
N ASP A 587 10.08 5.64 -10.60
CA ASP A 587 9.08 6.07 -9.60
C ASP A 587 8.77 7.57 -9.70
N THR A 588 9.76 8.42 -10.02
CA THR A 588 9.50 9.86 -10.22
C THR A 588 8.73 10.19 -11.50
N GLU A 589 8.52 9.24 -12.41
CA GLU A 589 7.71 9.42 -13.62
C GLU A 589 6.28 8.96 -13.44
N ILE A 590 6.03 8.03 -12.51
CA ILE A 590 4.70 7.49 -12.24
C ILE A 590 3.72 8.61 -11.89
N LEU A 591 4.17 9.56 -11.06
CA LEU A 591 3.40 10.75 -10.68
C LEU A 591 4.07 12.01 -11.25
N PRO A 592 3.36 12.87 -12.01
CA PRO A 592 3.95 14.07 -12.65
C PRO A 592 4.16 15.25 -11.66
N ILE A 593 4.49 14.94 -10.40
CA ILE A 593 4.70 15.90 -9.31
C ILE A 593 6.18 16.26 -9.10
N TYR A 594 7.11 15.52 -9.71
CA TYR A 594 8.55 15.73 -9.58
C TYR A 594 9.11 16.52 -10.77
N GLU A 595 9.94 17.52 -10.46
CA GLU A 595 10.69 18.30 -11.44
C GLU A 595 12.09 17.72 -11.65
N ASP A 596 12.76 18.11 -12.72
CA ASP A 596 14.09 17.56 -13.04
C ASP A 596 15.12 17.88 -11.95
N THR A 597 14.98 19.04 -11.28
CA THR A 597 15.78 19.39 -10.12
C THR A 597 15.54 18.46 -8.92
N ASP A 598 14.30 17.99 -8.72
CA ASP A 598 13.99 17.03 -7.66
C ASP A 598 14.67 15.69 -7.96
N ARG A 599 14.57 15.22 -9.22
CA ARG A 599 15.20 13.96 -9.67
C ARG A 599 16.71 13.95 -9.45
N VAL A 600 17.39 15.04 -9.85
CA VAL A 600 18.85 15.18 -9.66
C VAL A 600 19.22 15.14 -8.17
N ASN A 601 18.48 15.88 -7.34
CA ASN A 601 18.76 15.95 -5.90
C ASN A 601 18.53 14.61 -5.19
N ILE A 602 17.45 13.90 -5.52
CA ILE A 602 17.13 12.58 -4.96
C ILE A 602 18.29 11.60 -5.22
N LEU A 603 18.73 11.46 -6.47
CA LEU A 603 19.80 10.51 -6.80
C LEU A 603 21.13 10.87 -6.16
N HIS A 604 21.48 12.16 -6.13
CA HIS A 604 22.72 12.60 -5.50
C HIS A 604 22.74 12.24 -4.01
N VAL A 605 21.62 12.42 -3.31
CA VAL A 605 21.49 12.08 -1.90
C VAL A 605 21.59 10.57 -1.68
N LEU A 606 20.85 9.75 -2.43
CA LEU A 606 20.88 8.30 -2.29
C LEU A 606 22.28 7.73 -2.50
N ALA A 607 22.93 8.14 -3.59
CA ALA A 607 24.25 7.66 -3.93
C ALA A 607 25.34 8.04 -2.93
N ASN A 608 25.27 9.23 -2.34
CA ASN A 608 26.27 9.66 -1.36
C ASN A 608 26.17 8.91 -0.03
N GLN A 609 25.02 8.29 0.27
CA GLN A 609 24.80 7.61 1.54
C GLN A 609 25.04 6.09 1.45
N VAL A 610 24.69 5.46 0.32
CA VAL A 610 24.91 4.02 0.07
C VAL A 610 26.37 3.63 0.29
N GLY A 611 26.61 2.52 0.99
CA GLY A 611 27.93 1.98 1.30
C GLY A 611 28.65 2.68 2.47
N SER A 612 28.24 3.90 2.82
CA SER A 612 28.77 4.63 3.99
C SER A 612 27.91 4.46 5.25
N THR A 613 26.59 4.36 5.08
CA THR A 613 25.63 4.32 6.21
C THR A 613 24.70 3.11 6.19
N PHE A 614 24.44 2.51 5.03
CA PHE A 614 23.63 1.31 4.83
C PHE A 614 24.07 0.57 3.56
N SER A 615 23.65 -0.69 3.42
CA SER A 615 23.97 -1.52 2.26
C SER A 615 23.03 -1.30 1.08
N VAL A 616 23.43 -1.69 -0.13
CA VAL A 616 22.55 -1.63 -1.31
C VAL A 616 21.32 -2.52 -1.12
N GLN A 617 21.47 -3.63 -0.42
CA GLN A 617 20.39 -4.57 -0.10
C GLN A 617 19.35 -3.93 0.82
N GLU A 618 19.78 -3.18 1.84
CA GLU A 618 18.86 -2.44 2.72
C GLU A 618 18.08 -1.36 1.96
N LEU A 619 18.71 -0.71 0.98
CA LEU A 619 18.02 0.23 0.09
C LEU A 619 17.00 -0.49 -0.81
N LEU A 620 17.39 -1.64 -1.38
CA LEU A 620 16.55 -2.47 -2.22
C LEU A 620 15.30 -2.95 -1.46
N GLU A 621 15.47 -3.35 -0.19
CA GLU A 621 14.36 -3.73 0.71
C GLU A 621 13.37 -2.57 0.87
N VAL A 622 13.85 -1.35 1.09
CA VAL A 622 12.98 -0.18 1.22
C VAL A 622 12.33 0.21 -0.10
N ILE A 623 13.01 0.04 -1.24
CA ILE A 623 12.43 0.34 -2.56
C ILE A 623 11.32 -0.66 -2.91
N TYR A 624 11.54 -1.96 -2.71
CA TYR A 624 10.56 -2.98 -3.09
C TYR A 624 9.45 -3.19 -2.06
N HIS A 625 9.74 -2.99 -0.77
CA HIS A 625 8.78 -3.26 0.31
C HIS A 625 8.35 -2.01 1.07
N GLY A 626 9.07 -0.89 0.95
CA GLY A 626 8.67 0.40 1.50
C GLY A 626 7.89 1.23 0.49
N GLN A 627 6.67 1.65 0.84
CA GLN A 627 5.85 2.53 -0.01
C GLN A 627 6.23 4.01 0.16
N LEU A 628 7.53 4.34 0.26
CA LEU A 628 7.98 5.72 0.44
C LEU A 628 8.06 6.45 -0.90
N PRO A 629 7.66 7.73 -0.95
CA PRO A 629 7.91 8.56 -2.11
C PRO A 629 9.41 8.86 -2.25
N PRO A 630 9.94 8.99 -3.48
CA PRO A 630 11.35 9.27 -3.75
C PRO A 630 11.98 10.39 -2.91
N THR A 631 11.28 11.51 -2.67
CA THR A 631 11.81 12.60 -1.81
C THR A 631 11.90 12.21 -0.34
N ALA A 632 10.93 11.45 0.19
CA ALA A 632 11.00 11.00 1.58
C ALA A 632 12.08 9.93 1.77
N LEU A 633 12.27 9.04 0.79
CA LEU A 633 13.37 8.08 0.79
C LEU A 633 14.73 8.81 0.83
N ALA A 634 14.93 9.81 -0.03
CA ALA A 634 16.14 10.65 -0.03
C ALA A 634 16.38 11.34 1.33
N ASN A 635 15.33 11.87 1.96
CA ASN A 635 15.47 12.49 3.29
C ASN A 635 15.76 11.45 4.39
N LEU A 636 15.17 10.26 4.31
CA LEU A 636 15.34 9.20 5.30
C LEU A 636 16.77 8.63 5.30
N VAL A 637 17.37 8.41 4.12
CA VAL A 637 18.73 7.85 4.00
C VAL A 637 19.80 8.78 4.59
N CYS A 638 19.54 10.09 4.67
CA CYS A 638 20.39 11.05 5.37
C CYS A 638 20.39 10.87 6.91
N ALA A 639 19.50 10.04 7.45
CA ALA A 639 19.34 9.80 8.88
C ALA A 639 19.46 8.29 9.19
N PRO A 640 20.67 7.73 9.32
CA PRO A 640 20.89 6.28 9.38
C PRO A 640 20.13 5.56 10.50
N LYS A 641 20.01 6.18 11.68
CA LYS A 641 19.22 5.64 12.79
C LYS A 641 17.72 5.59 12.48
N ALA A 642 17.20 6.58 11.77
CA ALA A 642 15.81 6.62 11.35
C ALA A 642 15.55 5.62 10.21
N PHE A 643 16.48 5.51 9.26
CA PHE A 643 16.44 4.51 8.19
C PHE A 643 16.38 3.07 8.74
N ALA A 644 17.29 2.72 9.65
CA ALA A 644 17.28 1.41 10.31
C ALA A 644 15.99 1.15 11.11
N ALA A 645 15.47 2.17 11.79
CA ALA A 645 14.21 2.06 12.53
C ALA A 645 12.99 1.89 11.59
N TYR A 646 13.01 2.51 10.41
CA TYR A 646 11.99 2.35 9.38
C TYR A 646 12.00 0.93 8.81
N ILE A 647 13.17 0.39 8.44
CA ILE A 647 13.30 -1.01 7.98
C ILE A 647 12.74 -1.98 9.03
N ALA A 648 13.11 -1.80 10.30
CA ALA A 648 12.60 -2.65 11.39
C ALA A 648 11.09 -2.51 11.63
N PHE A 649 10.47 -1.41 11.19
CA PHE A 649 9.03 -1.15 11.26
C PHE A 649 8.25 -1.78 10.10
N LEU A 650 8.86 -1.94 8.91
CA LEU A 650 8.19 -2.50 7.73
C LEU A 650 7.65 -3.91 7.97
N ALA A 651 8.40 -4.78 8.67
CA ALA A 651 7.95 -6.15 8.93
C ALA A 651 6.71 -6.23 9.85
N PRO A 652 6.66 -5.57 11.03
CA PRO A 652 5.44 -5.45 11.82
C PRO A 652 4.27 -4.81 11.08
N LEU A 653 4.51 -3.75 10.30
CA LEU A 653 3.46 -3.09 9.50
C LEU A 653 2.85 -4.04 8.47
N ARG A 654 3.70 -4.73 7.68
CA ARG A 654 3.26 -5.73 6.71
C ARG A 654 2.44 -6.82 7.38
N ARG A 655 2.94 -7.38 8.50
CA ARG A 655 2.24 -8.42 9.26
C ARG A 655 0.87 -7.93 9.74
N PHE A 656 0.77 -6.74 10.33
CA PHE A 656 -0.50 -6.22 10.84
C PHE A 656 -1.51 -5.96 9.71
N THR A 657 -1.06 -5.35 8.61
CA THR A 657 -1.90 -5.07 7.42
C THR A 657 -2.42 -6.35 6.78
N ALA A 658 -1.51 -7.31 6.57
CA ALA A 658 -1.77 -8.62 5.99
C ALA A 658 -2.82 -9.42 6.78
N THR A 659 -2.79 -9.34 8.11
CA THR A 659 -3.72 -10.10 8.95
C THR A 659 -5.17 -9.60 8.83
N ALA A 660 -5.41 -8.35 8.41
CA ALA A 660 -6.74 -7.79 8.17
C ALA A 660 -7.76 -8.12 9.29
N ALA A 661 -8.90 -8.74 8.99
CA ALA A 661 -9.93 -9.12 9.97
C ALA A 661 -9.45 -10.14 11.03
N LEU A 662 -8.31 -10.81 10.80
CA LEU A 662 -7.74 -11.78 11.73
C LEU A 662 -6.74 -11.13 12.72
N ALA A 663 -6.52 -9.81 12.64
CA ALA A 663 -5.50 -9.13 13.42
C ALA A 663 -5.80 -9.22 14.93
N GLY A 664 -4.80 -9.62 15.72
CA GLY A 664 -4.90 -9.75 17.17
C GLY A 664 -4.10 -8.70 17.93
N ALA A 665 -4.19 -8.79 19.27
CA ALA A 665 -3.45 -7.92 20.19
C ALA A 665 -1.92 -8.07 20.05
N SER A 666 -1.43 -9.27 19.68
CA SER A 666 0.00 -9.51 19.45
C SER A 666 0.56 -8.70 18.29
N GLU A 667 -0.13 -8.72 17.15
CA GLU A 667 0.26 -8.00 15.94
C GLU A 667 0.19 -6.49 16.19
N ALA A 668 -0.86 -6.02 16.88
CA ALA A 668 -0.99 -4.62 17.26
C ALA A 668 0.12 -4.16 18.22
N ALA A 669 0.49 -4.98 19.20
CA ALA A 669 1.56 -4.67 20.16
C ALA A 669 2.95 -4.62 19.50
N ASP A 670 3.26 -5.55 18.61
CA ASP A 670 4.48 -5.55 17.80
C ASP A 670 4.57 -4.29 16.93
N LEU A 671 3.46 -3.95 16.27
CA LEU A 671 3.36 -2.75 15.46
C LEU A 671 3.56 -1.49 16.32
N LEU A 672 2.87 -1.38 17.45
CA LEU A 672 2.97 -0.24 18.36
C LEU A 672 4.41 -0.03 18.84
N LYS A 673 5.10 -1.11 19.26
CA LYS A 673 6.49 -1.06 19.73
C LYS A 673 7.45 -0.61 18.65
N SER A 674 7.28 -1.09 17.41
CA SER A 674 8.11 -0.68 16.28
C SER A 674 7.81 0.75 15.84
N ALA A 675 6.53 1.16 15.84
CA ALA A 675 6.09 2.51 15.55
C ALA A 675 6.66 3.52 16.56
N ASP A 676 6.65 3.25 17.87
CA ASP A 676 7.26 4.12 18.89
C ASP A 676 8.76 4.36 18.63
N ARG A 677 9.51 3.30 18.35
CA ARG A 677 10.94 3.39 18.01
C ARG A 677 11.17 4.23 16.76
N MET A 678 10.39 3.99 15.71
CA MET A 678 10.46 4.74 14.46
C MET A 678 10.11 6.22 14.67
N MET A 679 9.01 6.53 15.36
CA MET A 679 8.58 7.90 15.61
C MET A 679 9.60 8.69 16.43
N LYS A 680 10.22 8.07 17.45
CA LYS A 680 11.32 8.68 18.20
C LYS A 680 12.53 8.97 17.31
N ALA A 681 12.90 8.05 16.42
CA ALA A 681 14.00 8.22 15.49
C ALA A 681 13.73 9.34 14.47
N LEU A 682 12.53 9.40 13.90
CA LEU A 682 12.10 10.45 12.96
C LEU A 682 12.05 11.84 13.62
N TYR A 683 11.57 11.91 14.87
CA TYR A 683 11.58 13.17 15.64
C TYR A 683 13.02 13.66 15.89
N GLN A 684 13.92 12.77 16.30
CA GLN A 684 15.34 13.10 16.50
C GLN A 684 16.03 13.52 15.19
N ALA A 685 15.65 12.90 14.08
CA ALA A 685 16.14 13.22 12.74
C ALA A 685 15.54 14.52 12.16
N LYS A 686 14.55 15.13 12.83
CA LYS A 686 13.81 16.31 12.35
C LYS A 686 13.15 16.08 10.99
N LEU A 687 12.48 14.93 10.83
CA LEU A 687 11.71 14.57 9.64
C LEU A 687 10.19 14.59 9.92
N PRO A 688 9.58 15.76 10.20
CA PRO A 688 8.19 15.86 10.62
C PRO A 688 7.19 15.44 9.54
N THR A 689 7.45 15.71 8.26
CA THR A 689 6.53 15.33 7.17
C THR A 689 6.46 13.81 7.04
N LEU A 690 7.61 13.14 7.03
CA LEU A 690 7.66 11.67 7.02
C LEU A 690 7.02 11.07 8.27
N GLY A 691 7.27 11.67 9.45
CA GLY A 691 6.59 11.28 10.69
C GLY A 691 5.06 11.38 10.58
N ALA A 692 4.54 12.45 9.98
CA ALA A 692 3.10 12.62 9.77
C ALA A 692 2.54 11.62 8.75
N LEU A 693 3.21 11.41 7.60
CA LEU A 693 2.81 10.43 6.60
C LEU A 693 2.77 9.01 7.17
N CYS A 694 3.78 8.60 7.95
CA CYS A 694 3.78 7.31 8.64
C CYS A 694 2.63 7.21 9.66
N ARG A 695 2.29 8.30 10.36
CA ARG A 695 1.16 8.29 11.31
C ARG A 695 -0.18 8.15 10.60
N ILE A 696 -0.41 8.88 9.51
CA ILE A 696 -1.65 8.78 8.75
C ILE A 696 -1.76 7.40 8.10
N GLY A 697 -0.67 6.89 7.52
CA GLY A 697 -0.62 5.52 7.02
C GLY A 697 -1.00 4.48 8.09
N LEU A 698 -0.55 4.67 9.34
CA LEU A 698 -0.97 3.84 10.47
C LEU A 698 -2.44 4.04 10.85
N VAL A 699 -2.95 5.28 10.89
CA VAL A 699 -4.37 5.57 11.12
C VAL A 699 -5.24 4.85 10.10
N ASP A 700 -4.89 4.93 8.82
CA ASP A 700 -5.57 4.25 7.73
C ASP A 700 -5.48 2.73 7.85
N THR A 701 -4.29 2.20 8.22
CA THR A 701 -4.09 0.76 8.40
C THR A 701 -4.99 0.25 9.54
N TYR A 702 -5.05 0.96 10.67
CA TYR A 702 -5.93 0.61 11.78
C TYR A 702 -7.42 0.73 11.39
N ASP A 703 -7.85 1.81 10.74
CA ASP A 703 -9.25 1.99 10.27
C ASP A 703 -9.67 0.84 9.35
N GLN A 704 -8.81 0.47 8.39
CA GLN A 704 -9.07 -0.64 7.47
C GLN A 704 -9.19 -1.98 8.19
N VAL A 705 -8.23 -2.30 9.07
CA VAL A 705 -8.24 -3.54 9.88
C VAL A 705 -9.49 -3.58 10.77
N LEU A 706 -9.80 -2.50 11.47
CA LEU A 706 -10.98 -2.39 12.34
C LEU A 706 -12.29 -2.50 11.56
N LYS A 707 -12.38 -1.94 10.35
CA LYS A 707 -13.55 -2.12 9.46
C LYS A 707 -13.68 -3.57 8.99
N ALA A 708 -12.57 -4.24 8.69
CA ALA A 708 -12.59 -5.65 8.31
C ALA A 708 -13.08 -6.54 9.48
N VAL A 709 -12.60 -6.28 10.70
CA VAL A 709 -13.09 -6.95 11.93
C VAL A 709 -14.57 -6.63 12.19
N LEU A 710 -14.99 -5.39 12.02
CA LEU A 710 -16.40 -4.99 12.18
C LEU A 710 -17.31 -5.71 11.17
N GLY A 711 -16.87 -5.84 9.91
CA GLY A 711 -17.61 -6.59 8.89
C GLY A 711 -17.83 -8.05 9.30
N ASP A 712 -16.78 -8.72 9.76
CA ASP A 712 -16.87 -10.10 10.25
C ASP A 712 -17.77 -10.21 11.51
N LEU A 713 -17.69 -9.23 12.41
CA LEU A 713 -18.54 -9.16 13.60
C LEU A 713 -20.02 -9.00 13.25
N VAL A 714 -20.36 -8.17 12.26
CA VAL A 714 -21.75 -7.98 11.81
C VAL A 714 -22.31 -9.28 11.22
N ASP A 715 -21.49 -10.03 10.47
CA ASP A 715 -21.87 -11.29 9.84
C ASP A 715 -22.02 -12.45 10.84
N ARG A 716 -21.12 -12.55 11.83
CA ARG A 716 -21.05 -13.70 12.77
C ARG A 716 -21.71 -13.45 14.13
N ARG A 717 -21.72 -12.20 14.60
CA ARG A 717 -22.21 -11.77 15.92
C ARG A 717 -21.64 -12.54 17.12
N ASP A 718 -20.38 -12.97 17.06
CA ASP A 718 -19.75 -13.72 18.15
C ASP A 718 -18.94 -12.83 19.12
N ALA A 719 -18.87 -13.25 20.39
CA ALA A 719 -18.24 -12.49 21.47
C ALA A 719 -16.70 -12.50 21.44
N ILE A 720 -16.06 -13.40 20.67
CA ILE A 720 -14.60 -13.42 20.55
C ILE A 720 -14.18 -12.29 19.60
N THR A 721 -14.81 -12.22 18.43
CA THR A 721 -14.58 -11.14 17.44
C THR A 721 -14.87 -9.77 18.04
N TYR A 722 -15.92 -9.63 18.86
CA TYR A 722 -16.21 -8.36 19.53
C TYR A 722 -15.11 -7.95 20.52
N ARG A 723 -14.56 -8.88 21.31
CA ARG A 723 -13.45 -8.58 22.23
C ARG A 723 -12.18 -8.21 21.46
N ASN A 724 -11.87 -8.91 20.38
CA ASN A 724 -10.75 -8.55 19.51
C ASN A 724 -10.90 -7.13 18.94
N TYR A 725 -12.11 -6.75 18.52
CA TYR A 725 -12.41 -5.40 18.03
C TYR A 725 -12.11 -4.32 19.10
N LEU A 726 -12.53 -4.56 20.35
CA LEU A 726 -12.25 -3.69 21.49
C LEU A 726 -10.75 -3.61 21.82
N ASP A 727 -10.02 -4.72 21.75
CA ASP A 727 -8.58 -4.78 22.00
C ASP A 727 -7.77 -4.00 20.95
N LEU A 728 -8.16 -4.10 19.68
CA LEU A 728 -7.58 -3.32 18.60
C LEU A 728 -7.86 -1.82 18.76
N LEU A 729 -9.08 -1.42 19.15
CA LEU A 729 -9.40 -0.02 19.48
C LEU A 729 -8.54 0.51 20.63
N SER A 730 -8.30 -0.32 21.64
CA SER A 730 -7.46 0.02 22.79
C SER A 730 -6.01 0.24 22.37
N SER A 731 -5.47 -0.66 21.54
CA SER A 731 -4.13 -0.55 20.96
C SER A 731 -3.99 0.70 20.07
N TRP A 732 -5.04 1.06 19.33
CA TRP A 732 -5.04 2.26 18.51
C TRP A 732 -5.00 3.56 19.33
N MET A 733 -5.70 3.59 20.48
CA MET A 733 -5.59 4.69 21.42
C MET A 733 -4.20 4.78 22.06
N GLU A 734 -3.54 3.66 22.34
CA GLU A 734 -2.13 3.66 22.79
C GLU A 734 -1.20 4.22 21.72
N PHE A 735 -1.43 3.87 20.45
CA PHE A 735 -0.71 4.49 19.33
C PHE A 735 -0.91 6.02 19.29
N ALA A 736 -2.13 6.50 19.53
CA ALA A 736 -2.40 7.94 19.59
C ALA A 736 -1.57 8.66 20.66
N GLN A 737 -1.31 7.98 21.79
CA GLN A 737 -0.52 8.49 22.91
C GLN A 737 0.99 8.59 22.63
N LEU A 738 1.49 8.00 21.54
CA LEU A 738 2.87 8.21 21.08
C LEU A 738 3.13 9.63 20.55
N SER A 739 2.07 10.44 20.42
CA SER A 739 2.13 11.84 20.04
C SER A 739 1.98 12.78 21.24
N THR A 740 2.29 14.07 21.05
CA THR A 740 2.07 15.08 22.10
C THR A 740 0.59 15.42 22.20
N LEU A 741 -0.10 14.91 23.22
CA LEU A 741 -1.51 15.19 23.49
C LEU A 741 -1.72 16.29 24.55
N SER A 742 -2.77 17.10 24.38
CA SER A 742 -3.24 18.04 25.40
C SER A 742 -3.81 17.32 26.63
N VAL A 743 -4.00 18.05 27.73
CA VAL A 743 -4.56 17.48 28.96
C VAL A 743 -5.97 16.92 28.72
N ASN A 744 -6.80 17.64 27.95
CA ASN A 744 -8.16 17.23 27.64
C ASN A 744 -8.19 15.99 26.74
N GLU A 745 -7.34 15.92 25.72
CA GLU A 745 -7.24 14.74 24.85
C GLU A 745 -6.80 13.50 25.64
N LYS A 746 -5.81 13.63 26.52
CA LYS A 746 -5.37 12.54 27.41
C LYS A 746 -6.50 12.06 28.31
N ALA A 747 -7.26 13.00 28.90
CA ALA A 747 -8.40 12.68 29.75
C ALA A 747 -9.52 11.98 28.97
N ALA A 748 -9.82 12.43 27.74
CA ALA A 748 -10.81 11.82 26.87
C ALA A 748 -10.44 10.38 26.50
N LEU A 749 -9.20 10.13 26.05
CA LEU A 749 -8.73 8.77 25.74
C LEU A 749 -8.81 7.85 26.97
N TYR A 750 -8.49 8.36 28.15
CA TYR A 750 -8.62 7.60 29.40
C TYR A 750 -10.08 7.25 29.72
N SER A 751 -11.03 8.17 29.51
CA SER A 751 -12.46 7.89 29.64
C SER A 751 -12.94 6.85 28.62
N PHE A 752 -12.48 6.92 27.37
CA PHE A 752 -12.81 5.92 26.34
C PHE A 752 -12.25 4.54 26.66
N GLN A 753 -11.03 4.44 27.22
CA GLN A 753 -10.48 3.18 27.71
C GLN A 753 -11.34 2.58 28.83
N LYS A 754 -11.82 3.40 29.77
CA LYS A 754 -12.76 2.94 30.81
C LYS A 754 -14.08 2.46 30.23
N TRP A 755 -14.58 3.13 29.19
CA TRP A 755 -15.78 2.69 28.47
C TRP A 755 -15.57 1.33 27.82
N ILE A 756 -14.43 1.11 27.13
CA ILE A 756 -14.09 -0.20 26.55
C ILE A 756 -14.09 -1.30 27.62
N GLU A 757 -13.45 -1.05 28.77
CA GLU A 757 -13.39 -2.04 29.85
C GLU A 757 -14.78 -2.35 30.44
N HIS A 758 -15.65 -1.34 30.54
CA HIS A 758 -17.04 -1.53 30.97
C HIS A 758 -17.82 -2.42 29.99
N VAL A 759 -17.73 -2.17 28.68
CA VAL A 759 -18.50 -2.91 27.67
C VAL A 759 -17.90 -4.27 27.31
N ARG A 760 -16.63 -4.53 27.64
CA ARG A 760 -15.94 -5.82 27.41
C ARG A 760 -16.69 -7.02 28.02
N HIS A 761 -17.41 -6.78 29.11
CA HIS A 761 -18.19 -7.79 29.83
C HIS A 761 -19.69 -7.77 29.51
N SER A 762 -20.12 -6.87 28.62
CA SER A 762 -21.51 -6.74 28.18
C SER A 762 -21.79 -7.64 26.97
N PRO A 763 -23.07 -7.99 26.70
CA PRO A 763 -23.46 -8.65 25.46
C PRO A 763 -23.06 -7.85 24.21
N VAL A 764 -22.87 -8.54 23.08
CA VAL A 764 -22.63 -7.89 21.79
C VAL A 764 -23.84 -7.00 21.44
N PRO A 765 -23.65 -5.72 21.06
CA PRO A 765 -24.74 -4.83 20.69
C PRO A 765 -25.59 -5.36 19.52
N ASP A 766 -26.88 -5.04 19.51
CA ASP A 766 -27.80 -5.47 18.46
C ASP A 766 -27.56 -4.77 17.10
N THR A 767 -26.98 -3.57 17.15
CA THR A 767 -26.66 -2.73 15.98
C THR A 767 -25.30 -2.05 16.16
N PHE A 768 -24.69 -1.68 15.02
CA PHE A 768 -23.42 -0.94 14.96
C PHE A 768 -23.58 0.35 14.14
N PHE A 769 -24.77 0.95 14.16
CA PHE A 769 -25.01 2.20 13.43
C PHE A 769 -24.29 3.38 14.06
N LEU A 770 -24.03 4.40 13.24
CA LEU A 770 -23.42 5.66 13.70
C LEU A 770 -24.45 6.63 14.31
N GLU A 771 -25.74 6.41 14.08
CA GLU A 771 -26.83 7.24 14.58
C GLU A 771 -26.88 7.25 16.11
N LEU A 772 -27.21 8.40 16.67
CA LEU A 772 -27.49 8.59 18.08
C LEU A 772 -28.99 8.47 18.35
N LYS A 773 -29.36 7.98 19.53
CA LYS A 773 -30.77 8.04 19.97
C LYS A 773 -31.27 9.48 20.04
N GLU A 774 -32.56 9.68 19.74
CA GLU A 774 -33.23 10.98 19.69
C GLU A 774 -32.96 11.85 20.93
N ASP A 775 -32.93 11.26 22.12
CA ASP A 775 -32.67 11.96 23.38
C ASP A 775 -31.23 12.52 23.47
N ILE A 776 -30.25 11.82 22.90
CA ILE A 776 -28.88 12.31 22.78
C ILE A 776 -28.79 13.38 21.68
N VAL A 777 -29.53 13.23 20.58
CA VAL A 777 -29.59 14.22 19.49
C VAL A 777 -30.16 15.55 19.97
N GLU A 778 -31.17 15.54 20.83
CA GLU A 778 -31.71 16.76 21.45
C GLU A 778 -30.66 17.51 22.29
N ILE A 779 -29.75 16.77 22.94
CA ILE A 779 -28.70 17.33 23.79
C ILE A 779 -27.51 17.84 22.96
N LEU A 780 -27.04 17.05 21.99
CA LEU A 780 -25.84 17.36 21.21
C LEU A 780 -26.13 18.22 19.98
N GLY A 781 -27.40 18.30 19.55
CA GLY A 781 -27.84 19.06 18.38
C GLY A 781 -27.50 18.39 17.05
N ASP A 782 -27.13 17.11 17.06
CA ASP A 782 -26.57 16.38 15.92
C ASP A 782 -26.91 14.88 16.01
N ASP A 783 -27.07 14.22 14.87
CA ASP A 783 -27.52 12.82 14.74
C ASP A 783 -26.39 11.78 14.84
N PHE A 784 -25.12 12.21 14.95
CA PHE A 784 -23.96 11.34 15.16
C PHE A 784 -22.88 11.99 16.04
N LEU A 785 -21.90 11.20 16.50
CA LEU A 785 -20.80 11.71 17.33
C LEU A 785 -19.73 12.44 16.51
N ARG A 786 -19.51 13.71 16.84
CA ARG A 786 -18.39 14.51 16.34
C ARG A 786 -17.29 14.67 17.37
N TRP A 787 -16.05 14.51 16.92
CA TRP A 787 -14.89 14.61 17.81
C TRP A 787 -14.72 16.01 18.39
N GLN A 788 -15.05 17.07 17.62
CA GLN A 788 -14.97 18.46 18.06
C GLN A 788 -15.89 18.72 19.26
N SER A 789 -17.02 18.03 19.33
CA SER A 789 -18.00 18.17 20.41
C SER A 789 -17.63 17.31 21.62
N LEU A 790 -17.24 16.05 21.40
CA LEU A 790 -17.08 15.09 22.49
C LEU A 790 -15.70 15.12 23.16
N ILE A 791 -14.61 15.22 22.40
CA ILE A 791 -13.25 15.16 22.97
C ILE A 791 -12.99 16.24 24.03
N PRO A 792 -13.45 17.50 23.88
CA PRO A 792 -13.22 18.53 24.89
C PRO A 792 -13.87 18.24 26.25
N ILE A 793 -14.93 17.42 26.31
CA ILE A 793 -15.75 17.21 27.51
C ILE A 793 -15.70 15.78 28.05
N ALA A 794 -15.34 14.79 27.24
CA ALA A 794 -15.35 13.36 27.59
C ALA A 794 -14.49 13.01 28.82
N GLY A 795 -13.41 13.76 29.07
CA GLY A 795 -12.55 13.56 30.24
C GLY A 795 -13.24 13.76 31.60
N ASN A 796 -14.40 14.43 31.62
CA ASN A 796 -15.19 14.69 32.83
C ASN A 796 -16.41 13.76 32.99
N MET A 797 -16.58 12.80 32.08
CA MET A 797 -17.72 11.88 32.05
C MET A 797 -17.31 10.51 32.57
N SER A 798 -18.19 9.85 33.33
CA SER A 798 -18.07 8.41 33.62
C SER A 798 -18.40 7.58 32.36
N PRO A 799 -18.02 6.29 32.31
CA PRO A 799 -18.37 5.41 31.19
C PRO A 799 -19.86 5.45 30.80
N GLU A 800 -20.75 5.52 31.77
CA GLU A 800 -22.22 5.55 31.58
C GLU A 800 -22.74 6.91 31.12
N GLN A 801 -21.96 7.98 31.29
CA GLN A 801 -22.31 9.34 30.86
C GLN A 801 -21.83 9.65 29.45
N LEU A 802 -20.93 8.83 28.89
CA LEU A 802 -20.48 9.00 27.51
C LEU A 802 -21.61 8.67 26.55
N PRO A 803 -21.88 9.50 25.53
CA PRO A 803 -22.92 9.25 24.52
C PRO A 803 -22.45 8.21 23.48
N ILE A 804 -21.82 7.12 23.92
CA ILE A 804 -21.28 6.06 23.07
C ILE A 804 -22.03 4.77 23.39
N GLU A 805 -22.74 4.25 22.39
CA GLU A 805 -23.59 3.07 22.53
C GLU A 805 -22.92 1.80 21.99
N ASN A 806 -22.07 1.94 20.97
CA ASN A 806 -21.39 0.82 20.34
C ASN A 806 -19.96 1.19 19.91
N ALA A 807 -19.14 0.16 19.70
CA ALA A 807 -17.73 0.32 19.39
C ALA A 807 -17.46 0.95 18.01
N HIS A 808 -18.40 0.88 17.06
CA HIS A 808 -18.26 1.54 15.75
C HIS A 808 -18.38 3.07 15.86
N GLN A 809 -19.23 3.59 16.74
CA GLN A 809 -19.29 5.02 17.04
C GLN A 809 -17.95 5.54 17.60
N LEU A 810 -17.35 4.82 18.56
CA LEU A 810 -16.02 5.17 19.10
C LEU A 810 -14.92 5.05 18.04
N HIS A 811 -14.93 3.98 17.24
CA HIS A 811 -14.02 3.83 16.10
C HIS A 811 -14.07 5.06 15.18
N ASN A 812 -15.25 5.41 14.67
CA ASN A 812 -15.41 6.54 13.75
C ASN A 812 -14.97 7.87 14.39
N LEU A 813 -15.28 8.09 15.67
CA LEU A 813 -14.85 9.26 16.42
C LEU A 813 -13.31 9.38 16.48
N LEU A 814 -12.63 8.27 16.84
CA LEU A 814 -11.17 8.21 16.94
C LEU A 814 -10.52 8.41 15.56
N HIS A 815 -11.04 7.75 14.53
CA HIS A 815 -10.56 7.89 13.16
C HIS A 815 -10.59 9.35 12.70
N GLN A 816 -11.74 10.03 12.84
CA GLN A 816 -11.90 11.43 12.45
C GLN A 816 -10.94 12.35 13.23
N TRP A 817 -10.82 12.16 14.54
CA TRP A 817 -9.90 12.94 15.36
C TRP A 817 -8.44 12.73 14.96
N MET A 818 -8.01 11.48 14.77
CA MET A 818 -6.62 11.14 14.47
C MET A 818 -6.19 11.61 13.08
N LEU A 819 -7.07 11.55 12.07
CA LEU A 819 -6.80 12.12 10.74
C LEU A 819 -6.52 13.63 10.82
N VAL A 820 -7.33 14.37 11.59
CA VAL A 820 -7.10 15.81 11.79
C VAL A 820 -5.84 16.07 12.61
N ARG A 821 -5.59 15.27 13.65
CA ARG A 821 -4.46 15.44 14.57
C ARG A 821 -3.11 15.15 13.92
N PHE A 822 -3.03 14.13 13.08
CA PHE A 822 -1.79 13.62 12.48
C PHE A 822 -1.57 14.07 11.04
N ARG A 823 -2.40 14.99 10.54
CA ARG A 823 -2.27 15.57 9.20
C ARG A 823 -0.84 15.99 8.88
N ALA A 824 -0.37 15.66 7.68
CA ALA A 824 0.91 16.13 7.18
C ALA A 824 0.75 17.59 6.74
N GLU A 825 1.57 18.46 7.34
CA GLU A 825 1.65 19.86 6.90
C GLU A 825 2.38 19.94 5.55
N SER A 826 1.97 20.89 4.71
CA SER A 826 2.62 21.15 3.43
C SER A 826 3.95 21.89 3.63
N GLY A 827 4.96 21.15 4.08
CA GLY A 827 6.33 21.66 4.30
C GLY A 827 7.19 21.64 3.03
N SER A 828 8.37 22.25 3.10
CA SER A 828 9.35 22.27 1.99
C SER A 828 9.91 20.90 1.59
N GLU A 829 9.65 19.86 2.38
CA GLU A 829 10.05 18.47 2.10
C GLU A 829 9.22 17.84 0.97
N LEU A 830 8.05 18.40 0.64
CA LEU A 830 7.20 17.93 -0.46
C LEU A 830 7.59 18.58 -1.81
N PRO A 831 7.44 17.85 -2.94
CA PRO A 831 7.66 18.42 -4.26
C PRO A 831 6.84 19.69 -4.50
N THR A 832 7.42 20.68 -5.18
CA THR A 832 6.80 21.99 -5.38
C THR A 832 5.44 21.91 -6.05
N ARG A 833 5.29 21.02 -7.05
CA ARG A 833 4.00 20.81 -7.73
C ARG A 833 2.95 20.19 -6.81
N LEU A 834 3.34 19.25 -5.96
CA LEU A 834 2.41 18.67 -4.98
C LEU A 834 1.92 19.74 -3.99
N ARG A 835 2.81 20.60 -3.49
CA ARG A 835 2.42 21.74 -2.64
C ARG A 835 1.43 22.67 -3.34
N LYS A 836 1.64 22.92 -4.63
CA LYS A 836 0.71 23.70 -5.46
C LYS A 836 -0.65 23.02 -5.58
N LEU A 837 -0.69 21.71 -5.85
CA LEU A 837 -1.94 20.94 -5.91
C LEU A 837 -2.70 20.96 -4.58
N ILE A 838 -2.01 20.80 -3.44
CA ILE A 838 -2.64 20.90 -2.12
C ILE A 838 -3.24 22.30 -1.92
N SER A 839 -2.51 23.35 -2.30
CA SER A 839 -3.03 24.73 -2.23
C SER A 839 -4.23 24.98 -3.15
N ILE A 840 -4.28 24.34 -4.33
CA ILE A 840 -5.44 24.41 -5.22
C ILE A 840 -6.63 23.66 -4.60
N ALA A 841 -6.36 22.51 -3.99
CA ALA A 841 -7.35 21.66 -3.34
C ALA A 841 -7.88 22.23 -2.03
N ASP A 842 -7.23 23.23 -1.42
CA ASP A 842 -7.74 23.95 -0.24
C ASP A 842 -9.18 24.44 -0.49
N GLY A 843 -9.99 24.56 0.55
CA GLY A 843 -11.35 25.09 0.41
C GLY A 843 -11.43 26.59 0.61
N PHE A 844 -12.61 27.14 0.39
CA PHE A 844 -12.95 28.44 0.96
C PHE A 844 -13.13 28.28 2.48
N GLY A 845 -12.07 28.59 3.23
CA GLY A 845 -12.09 28.54 4.68
C GLY A 845 -10.74 28.20 5.30
N ASP A 846 -10.81 27.95 6.60
CA ASP A 846 -9.68 27.92 7.52
C ASP A 846 -9.00 26.55 7.67
N ALA A 847 -9.76 25.47 7.44
CA ALA A 847 -9.20 24.14 7.35
C ALA A 847 -8.54 23.98 5.97
N ARG A 848 -7.23 23.71 5.99
CA ARG A 848 -6.44 23.42 4.80
C ARG A 848 -6.53 21.95 4.44
N SER A 849 -6.55 21.70 3.14
CA SER A 849 -6.31 20.39 2.59
C SER A 849 -4.97 19.88 3.07
N CYS A 850 -4.96 18.63 3.47
CA CYS A 850 -3.77 17.97 3.96
C CYS A 850 -3.47 16.76 3.09
N LEU A 851 -2.19 16.47 2.99
CA LEU A 851 -1.72 15.25 2.36
C LEU A 851 -1.96 14.10 3.34
N LEU A 852 -2.83 13.16 2.97
CA LEU A 852 -3.10 11.96 3.75
C LEU A 852 -2.07 10.88 3.42
N ARG A 853 -1.88 10.63 2.14
CA ARG A 853 -0.99 9.59 1.63
C ARG A 853 -0.09 10.14 0.56
N LEU A 854 1.13 9.64 0.55
CA LEU A 854 2.07 9.84 -0.52
C LEU A 854 2.97 8.62 -0.55
N SER A 855 2.90 7.86 -1.63
CA SER A 855 3.77 6.72 -1.94
C SER A 855 4.53 6.99 -3.24
N ASN A 856 5.22 5.98 -3.76
CA ASN A 856 5.85 6.03 -5.07
C ASN A 856 4.84 6.13 -6.24
N ASN A 857 3.62 5.63 -6.07
CA ASN A 857 2.64 5.50 -7.15
C ASN A 857 1.28 6.17 -6.92
N LEU A 858 1.03 6.71 -5.72
CA LEU A 858 -0.18 7.49 -5.45
C LEU A 858 0.05 8.63 -4.46
N PHE A 859 -0.86 9.59 -4.50
CA PHE A 859 -1.02 10.56 -3.42
C PHE A 859 -2.49 10.87 -3.17
N GLU A 860 -2.83 11.15 -1.92
CA GLU A 860 -4.19 11.43 -1.50
C GLU A 860 -4.25 12.77 -0.75
N ILE A 861 -5.08 13.69 -1.24
CA ILE A 861 -5.34 14.98 -0.62
C ILE A 861 -6.71 14.93 0.05
N SER A 862 -6.74 15.06 1.37
CA SER A 862 -8.00 15.24 2.11
C SER A 862 -8.58 16.60 1.83
N LEU A 863 -9.90 16.65 1.65
CA LEU A 863 -10.63 17.88 1.43
C LEU A 863 -11.35 18.28 2.73
N PRO A 864 -10.98 19.41 3.32
CA PRO A 864 -11.67 19.95 4.48
C PRO A 864 -13.02 20.52 4.05
N PHE A 865 -13.94 20.61 5.02
CA PHE A 865 -15.30 21.14 4.86
C PHE A 865 -16.30 20.23 4.12
N VAL A 866 -16.00 18.94 3.98
CA VAL A 866 -16.99 17.92 3.62
C VAL A 866 -17.38 17.17 4.89
N VAL A 867 -18.68 16.94 5.10
CA VAL A 867 -19.25 16.66 6.43
C VAL A 867 -18.69 15.38 7.09
N HIS A 868 -18.27 14.38 6.30
CA HIS A 868 -17.69 13.13 6.81
C HIS A 868 -16.29 12.83 6.25
N LYS A 869 -16.17 12.66 4.94
CA LYS A 869 -14.89 12.39 4.27
C LYS A 869 -14.99 12.77 2.80
N ALA A 870 -13.99 13.50 2.31
CA ALA A 870 -13.75 13.61 0.88
C ALA A 870 -12.26 13.69 0.60
N SER A 871 -11.83 13.10 -0.51
CA SER A 871 -10.44 13.15 -0.92
C SER A 871 -10.26 13.06 -2.43
N PHE A 872 -9.13 13.61 -2.88
CA PHE A 872 -8.59 13.37 -4.21
C PHE A 872 -7.46 12.36 -4.11
N LEU A 873 -7.67 11.16 -4.65
CA LEU A 873 -6.66 10.12 -4.76
C LEU A 873 -6.18 10.04 -6.20
N PHE A 874 -4.92 10.38 -6.43
CA PHE A 874 -4.26 10.26 -7.72
C PHE A 874 -3.36 9.04 -7.75
N ASN A 875 -3.47 8.21 -8.79
CA ASN A 875 -2.48 7.17 -9.11
C ASN A 875 -1.88 7.41 -10.50
N ASP A 876 -1.23 6.42 -11.11
CA ASP A 876 -0.57 6.52 -12.42
C ASP A 876 -1.51 6.64 -13.63
N LYS A 877 -2.80 6.31 -13.45
CA LYS A 877 -3.80 6.13 -14.53
C LYS A 877 -5.11 6.88 -14.33
N GLU A 878 -5.52 7.09 -13.09
CA GLU A 878 -6.81 7.68 -12.76
C GLU A 878 -6.79 8.55 -11.49
N LEU A 879 -7.69 9.52 -11.48
CA LEU A 879 -8.07 10.31 -10.32
C LEU A 879 -9.35 9.70 -9.77
N VAL A 880 -9.27 9.20 -8.55
CA VAL A 880 -10.43 8.73 -7.78
C VAL A 880 -10.81 9.82 -6.78
N VAL A 881 -12.04 10.27 -6.89
CA VAL A 881 -12.64 11.21 -5.96
C VAL A 881 -13.59 10.44 -5.07
N GLU A 882 -13.32 10.45 -3.77
CA GLU A 882 -14.21 9.92 -2.76
C GLU A 882 -14.99 11.08 -2.14
N PHE A 883 -16.32 10.94 -2.06
CA PHE A 883 -17.18 11.89 -1.37
C PHE A 883 -18.23 11.13 -0.55
N CYS A 884 -18.18 11.28 0.78
CA CYS A 884 -19.14 10.70 1.70
C CYS A 884 -20.19 11.72 2.11
N GLU A 885 -21.45 11.30 2.02
CA GLU A 885 -22.59 12.00 2.60
C GLU A 885 -22.63 11.87 4.13
N LEU A 886 -23.56 12.62 4.71
CA LEU A 886 -23.96 12.43 6.11
C LEU A 886 -24.46 10.99 6.33
N PRO A 887 -24.05 10.31 7.43
CA PRO A 887 -24.54 9.00 7.80
C PRO A 887 -26.05 9.00 7.88
N ASN A 888 -26.63 7.90 7.41
CA ASN A 888 -28.05 7.59 7.49
C ASN A 888 -28.97 8.59 6.76
N ALA A 889 -28.43 9.40 5.83
CA ALA A 889 -29.26 10.15 4.89
C ALA A 889 -30.11 9.16 4.05
N PRO A 890 -31.45 9.30 4.01
CA PRO A 890 -32.30 8.45 3.20
C PRO A 890 -31.99 8.67 1.73
N GLU A 891 -31.97 7.61 0.91
CA GLU A 891 -31.52 7.66 -0.49
C GLU A 891 -32.31 8.69 -1.30
N GLU A 892 -33.60 8.85 -1.00
CA GLU A 892 -34.52 9.81 -1.61
C GLU A 892 -34.15 11.28 -1.42
N ASP A 893 -33.37 11.64 -0.38
CA ASP A 893 -33.07 13.02 0.00
C ASP A 893 -31.59 13.40 -0.20
N ILE A 894 -30.90 12.74 -1.14
CA ILE A 894 -29.48 12.94 -1.43
C ILE A 894 -29.26 13.59 -2.80
N GLY A 895 -29.97 14.69 -3.07
CA GLY A 895 -29.90 15.41 -4.34
C GLY A 895 -28.48 15.82 -4.73
N ARG A 896 -27.59 16.07 -3.76
CA ARG A 896 -26.17 16.40 -4.01
C ARG A 896 -25.44 15.35 -4.84
N LEU A 897 -25.62 14.06 -4.57
CA LEU A 897 -24.95 12.99 -5.34
C LEU A 897 -25.49 12.89 -6.77
N HIS A 898 -26.73 13.32 -7.01
CA HIS A 898 -27.30 13.45 -8.36
C HIS A 898 -26.69 14.62 -9.13
N VAL A 899 -26.57 15.78 -8.50
CA VAL A 899 -25.94 16.97 -9.09
C VAL A 899 -24.47 16.71 -9.43
N PHE A 900 -23.72 16.07 -8.52
CA PHE A 900 -22.32 15.71 -8.76
C PHE A 900 -22.13 14.76 -9.94
N ASN A 901 -23.00 13.75 -10.04
CA ASN A 901 -22.95 12.83 -11.16
C ASN A 901 -23.28 13.53 -12.50
N ALA A 902 -24.28 14.41 -12.50
CA ALA A 902 -24.66 15.18 -13.68
C ALA A 902 -23.51 16.10 -14.16
N LEU A 903 -22.90 16.86 -13.24
CA LEU A 903 -21.77 17.73 -13.57
C LEU A 903 -20.54 16.94 -14.02
N ALA A 904 -20.22 15.83 -13.36
CA ALA A 904 -19.14 14.94 -13.76
C ALA A 904 -19.34 14.42 -15.19
N SER A 905 -20.57 14.03 -15.55
CA SER A 905 -20.93 13.60 -16.90
C SER A 905 -20.73 14.73 -17.92
N ARG A 906 -21.16 15.96 -17.61
CA ARG A 906 -21.00 17.12 -18.49
C ARG A 906 -19.54 17.56 -18.65
N ILE A 907 -18.71 17.45 -17.61
CA ILE A 907 -17.27 17.72 -17.71
C ILE A 907 -16.63 16.78 -18.74
N ALA A 908 -17.01 15.50 -18.77
CA ALA A 908 -16.53 14.54 -19.76
C ALA A 908 -16.97 14.90 -21.19
N GLU A 909 -18.22 15.34 -21.36
CA GLU A 909 -18.73 15.79 -22.67
C GLU A 909 -18.02 17.06 -23.17
N TRP A 910 -17.78 18.03 -22.28
CA TRP A 910 -17.06 19.27 -22.63
C TRP A 910 -15.57 19.02 -22.90
N ASN A 911 -14.99 17.97 -22.32
CA ASN A 911 -13.58 17.64 -22.39
C ASN A 911 -13.39 16.17 -22.81
N PRO A 912 -13.56 15.83 -24.10
CA PRO A 912 -13.65 14.44 -24.58
C PRO A 912 -12.35 13.64 -24.45
N GLN A 913 -11.25 14.23 -23.98
CA GLN A 913 -10.04 13.50 -23.62
C GLN A 913 -10.20 12.69 -22.31
N TRP A 914 -11.21 12.99 -21.50
CA TRP A 914 -11.48 12.35 -20.22
C TRP A 914 -12.67 11.40 -20.29
N GLN A 915 -12.53 10.23 -19.68
CA GLN A 915 -13.62 9.33 -19.34
C GLN A 915 -13.88 9.45 -17.84
N ILE A 916 -15.13 9.75 -17.48
CA ILE A 916 -15.56 9.87 -16.09
C ILE A 916 -16.64 8.83 -15.81
N SER A 917 -16.41 7.99 -14.80
CA SER A 917 -17.40 7.02 -14.32
C SER A 917 -17.75 7.27 -12.87
N SER A 918 -19.03 7.14 -12.53
CA SER A 918 -19.54 7.29 -11.16
C SER A 918 -19.98 5.95 -10.59
N ASN A 919 -19.69 5.70 -9.31
CA ASN A 919 -20.27 4.60 -8.56
C ASN A 919 -20.77 5.10 -7.20
N ARG A 920 -21.99 4.70 -6.80
CA ARG A 920 -22.57 5.04 -5.50
C ARG A 920 -22.63 3.79 -4.66
N VAL A 921 -22.17 3.87 -3.43
CA VAL A 921 -22.15 2.74 -2.49
C VAL A 921 -22.71 3.21 -1.16
N CYS A 922 -23.68 2.48 -0.60
CA CYS A 922 -24.08 2.66 0.79
C CYS A 922 -23.37 1.61 1.64
N GLN A 923 -22.54 2.06 2.58
CA GLN A 923 -21.84 1.19 3.52
C GLN A 923 -22.14 1.62 4.96
N LEU A 924 -22.70 0.72 5.75
CA LEU A 924 -23.05 0.96 7.17
C LEU A 924 -23.88 2.25 7.37
N GLY A 925 -24.83 2.49 6.46
CA GLY A 925 -25.69 3.67 6.47
C GLY A 925 -25.07 4.93 5.87
N THR A 926 -23.80 4.91 5.45
CA THR A 926 -23.14 6.08 4.83
C THR A 926 -23.11 5.91 3.31
N TRP A 927 -23.70 6.87 2.59
CA TRP A 927 -23.60 6.94 1.13
C TRP A 927 -22.28 7.57 0.69
N THR A 928 -21.58 6.89 -0.21
CA THR A 928 -20.33 7.37 -0.81
C THR A 928 -20.44 7.39 -2.32
N LEU A 929 -20.08 8.52 -2.92
CA LEU A 929 -19.89 8.66 -4.36
C LEU A 929 -18.40 8.53 -4.68
N PHE A 930 -18.09 7.62 -5.59
CA PHE A 930 -16.79 7.50 -6.22
C PHE A 930 -16.87 8.02 -7.66
N LEU A 931 -16.12 9.07 -7.96
CA LEU A 931 -15.89 9.51 -9.34
C LEU A 931 -14.50 9.05 -9.77
N ARG A 932 -14.40 8.32 -10.89
CA ARG A 932 -13.13 7.90 -11.46
C ARG A 932 -12.92 8.60 -12.80
N LEU A 933 -11.84 9.37 -12.89
CA LEU A 933 -11.48 10.13 -14.07
C LEU A 933 -10.20 9.54 -14.65
N LYS A 934 -10.25 9.11 -15.91
CA LYS A 934 -9.10 8.57 -16.67
C LYS A 934 -9.03 9.17 -18.06
N ARG A 935 -7.85 9.13 -18.69
CA ARG A 935 -7.72 9.51 -20.10
C ARG A 935 -8.33 8.43 -21.00
N ILE A 936 -9.00 8.85 -22.08
CA ILE A 936 -9.58 7.90 -23.06
C ILE A 936 -8.50 7.12 -23.81
N ASP A 937 -7.36 7.76 -24.08
CA ASP A 937 -6.22 7.14 -24.79
C ASP A 937 -5.41 6.17 -23.92
N GLY A 938 -5.70 6.08 -22.62
CA GLY A 938 -4.98 5.23 -21.68
C GLY A 938 -3.56 5.68 -21.37
N LEU A 939 -3.15 6.88 -21.80
CA LEU A 939 -1.82 7.43 -21.52
C LEU A 939 -1.71 7.95 -20.07
N HIS A 940 -0.47 8.23 -19.64
CA HIS A 940 -0.17 8.88 -18.37
C HIS A 940 -0.58 10.37 -18.36
N TRP A 941 -0.66 10.93 -17.15
CA TRP A 941 -0.92 12.35 -16.93
C TRP A 941 0.08 13.27 -17.62
N GLN A 942 -0.41 14.38 -18.15
CA GLN A 942 0.44 15.51 -18.51
C GLN A 942 0.55 16.51 -17.36
N ASN A 943 1.65 17.26 -17.31
CA ASN A 943 1.98 18.18 -16.21
C ASN A 943 0.84 19.16 -15.85
N ASN A 944 0.14 19.71 -16.84
CA ASN A 944 -0.90 20.74 -16.62
C ASN A 944 -2.28 20.15 -16.30
N GLU A 945 -2.47 18.84 -16.45
CA GLU A 945 -3.79 18.21 -16.35
C GLU A 945 -4.23 18.07 -14.89
N LEU A 946 -3.30 17.76 -13.98
CA LEU A 946 -3.61 17.59 -12.57
C LEU A 946 -4.22 18.85 -11.96
N GLU A 947 -3.63 20.01 -12.21
CA GLU A 947 -4.11 21.29 -11.67
C GLU A 947 -5.54 21.57 -12.15
N GLN A 948 -5.80 21.34 -13.45
CA GLN A 948 -7.10 21.59 -14.05
C GLN A 948 -8.19 20.65 -13.50
N LEU A 949 -7.87 19.37 -13.31
CA LEU A 949 -8.78 18.38 -12.72
C LEU A 949 -9.12 18.71 -11.27
N VAL A 950 -8.10 19.02 -10.45
CA VAL A 950 -8.31 19.46 -9.06
C VAL A 950 -9.19 20.71 -9.04
N LEU A 951 -8.95 21.68 -9.92
CA LEU A 951 -9.77 22.89 -10.00
C LEU A 951 -11.23 22.60 -10.36
N TRP A 952 -11.50 21.78 -11.39
CA TRP A 952 -12.87 21.41 -11.78
C TRP A 952 -13.65 20.77 -10.63
N LEU A 953 -13.04 19.79 -9.97
CA LEU A 953 -13.66 19.07 -8.88
C LEU A 953 -13.74 19.92 -7.61
N ARG A 954 -12.78 20.82 -7.40
CA ARG A 954 -12.85 21.76 -6.27
C ARG A 954 -13.99 22.75 -6.46
N VAL A 955 -14.21 23.28 -7.67
CA VAL A 955 -15.41 24.09 -7.96
C VAL A 955 -16.68 23.32 -7.63
N LEU A 956 -16.76 22.06 -8.03
CA LEU A 956 -17.91 21.19 -7.72
C LEU A 956 -18.18 21.12 -6.21
N PHE A 957 -17.13 20.89 -5.41
CA PHE A 957 -17.27 20.74 -3.96
C PHE A 957 -17.48 22.07 -3.21
N ASP A 958 -16.83 23.13 -3.64
CA ASP A 958 -16.97 24.45 -3.02
C ASP A 958 -18.37 25.04 -3.19
N THR A 959 -19.16 24.59 -4.18
CA THR A 959 -20.40 25.23 -4.62
C THR A 959 -21.68 24.46 -4.25
N ALA A 960 -21.54 23.32 -3.56
CA ALA A 960 -22.62 22.34 -3.36
C ALA A 960 -23.05 22.18 -1.90
N TYR A 961 -22.88 23.24 -1.11
CA TYR A 961 -23.11 23.18 0.33
C TYR A 961 -24.58 22.89 0.69
N ASP A 962 -25.54 23.43 -0.08
CA ASP A 962 -26.97 23.40 0.27
C ASP A 962 -27.76 22.18 -0.26
N PHE A 963 -27.11 21.16 -0.83
CA PHE A 963 -27.79 20.01 -1.47
C PHE A 963 -27.93 18.73 -0.63
N SER A 964 -27.46 18.72 0.63
CA SER A 964 -27.41 17.50 1.48
C SER A 964 -28.76 16.90 1.86
N TYR A 965 -29.83 17.69 1.78
CA TYR A 965 -31.18 17.31 2.20
C TYR A 965 -32.22 17.79 1.18
N VAL A 966 -31.81 17.86 -0.09
CA VAL A 966 -32.68 18.23 -1.19
C VAL A 966 -33.22 16.92 -1.79
N PRO A 967 -34.54 16.76 -1.87
CA PRO A 967 -35.17 15.62 -2.51
C PRO A 967 -34.63 15.38 -3.93
N ASN A 968 -34.43 14.11 -4.29
CA ASN A 968 -33.84 13.77 -5.59
C ASN A 968 -34.65 14.28 -6.77
N ASP A 969 -35.98 14.35 -6.67
CA ASP A 969 -36.89 14.83 -7.70
C ASP A 969 -36.70 16.32 -8.03
N GLU A 970 -36.31 17.14 -7.04
CA GLU A 970 -35.99 18.56 -7.22
C GLU A 970 -34.70 18.81 -8.01
N VAL A 971 -33.87 17.79 -8.25
CA VAL A 971 -32.59 17.93 -8.98
C VAL A 971 -32.50 17.08 -10.24
N LEU A 972 -33.55 16.33 -10.61
CA LEU A 972 -33.54 15.47 -11.80
C LEU A 972 -33.32 16.26 -13.11
N HIS A 973 -33.81 17.50 -13.19
CA HIS A 973 -33.67 18.38 -14.37
C HIS A 973 -32.25 18.91 -14.56
N VAL A 974 -31.38 18.84 -13.55
CA VAL A 974 -30.05 19.47 -13.57
C VAL A 974 -29.19 18.93 -14.70
N ASN A 975 -29.24 17.62 -14.98
CA ASN A 975 -28.44 17.04 -16.06
C ASN A 975 -28.80 17.62 -17.43
N GLU A 976 -30.10 17.73 -17.75
CA GLU A 976 -30.57 18.33 -19.00
C GLU A 976 -30.20 19.82 -19.07
N MET A 977 -30.46 20.55 -17.99
CA MET A 977 -30.16 21.98 -17.85
C MET A 977 -28.70 22.31 -18.19
N LEU A 978 -27.74 21.56 -17.62
CA LEU A 978 -26.31 21.76 -17.85
C LEU A 978 -25.87 21.48 -19.30
N GLY A 979 -26.70 20.79 -20.09
CA GLY A 979 -26.46 20.56 -21.52
C GLY A 979 -26.73 21.77 -22.42
N HIS A 980 -27.39 22.81 -21.89
CA HIS A 980 -27.74 24.00 -22.66
C HIS A 980 -26.69 25.11 -22.53
N SER A 981 -26.57 25.94 -23.57
CA SER A 981 -25.74 27.15 -23.52
C SER A 981 -26.31 28.16 -22.51
N PRO A 982 -25.50 28.87 -21.69
CA PRO A 982 -24.03 28.99 -21.71
C PRO A 982 -23.31 28.24 -20.57
N TRP A 983 -23.79 27.06 -20.16
CA TRP A 983 -23.29 26.41 -18.94
C TRP A 983 -21.81 26.03 -18.98
N ARG A 984 -21.30 25.63 -20.15
CA ARG A 984 -19.87 25.32 -20.34
C ARG A 984 -19.01 26.56 -20.07
N GLU A 985 -19.41 27.70 -20.64
CA GLU A 985 -18.70 28.97 -20.48
C GLU A 985 -18.79 29.50 -19.04
N LEU A 986 -19.96 29.34 -18.39
CA LEU A 986 -20.15 29.69 -16.99
C LEU A 986 -19.25 28.86 -16.08
N PHE A 987 -19.26 27.54 -16.24
CA PHE A 987 -18.43 26.64 -15.44
C PHE A 987 -16.94 26.97 -15.59
N GLN A 988 -16.47 27.20 -16.83
CA GLN A 988 -15.08 27.59 -17.06
C GLN A 988 -14.74 28.93 -16.39
N ALA A 989 -15.62 29.94 -16.44
CA ALA A 989 -15.38 31.22 -15.77
C ALA A 989 -15.26 31.07 -14.24
N TYR A 990 -16.04 30.18 -13.64
CA TYR A 990 -15.98 29.89 -12.20
C TYR A 990 -14.73 29.09 -11.81
N VAL A 991 -14.26 28.21 -12.68
CA VAL A 991 -12.98 27.50 -12.54
C VAL A 991 -11.80 28.48 -12.58
N ASP A 992 -11.80 29.39 -13.55
CA ASP A 992 -10.78 30.43 -13.68
C ASP A 992 -10.81 31.36 -12.46
N TYR A 993 -12.00 31.76 -12.01
CA TYR A 993 -12.19 32.53 -10.78
C TYR A 993 -11.62 31.80 -9.55
N ARG A 994 -11.95 30.52 -9.37
CA ARG A 994 -11.46 29.72 -8.25
C ARG A 994 -9.93 29.64 -8.22
N SER A 995 -9.27 29.58 -9.37
CA SER A 995 -7.81 29.46 -9.47
C SER A 995 -7.02 30.66 -8.90
N VAL A 996 -7.65 31.85 -8.80
CA VAL A 996 -6.99 33.09 -8.39
C VAL A 996 -7.51 33.67 -7.08
N VAL A 997 -8.58 33.12 -6.51
CA VAL A 997 -9.18 33.59 -5.26
C VAL A 997 -8.49 32.98 -4.05
N ASP A 998 -8.29 33.80 -3.03
CA ASP A 998 -7.63 33.39 -1.78
C ASP A 998 -8.30 33.98 -0.55
N PHE A 999 -8.64 33.10 0.39
CA PHE A 999 -9.20 33.46 1.69
C PHE A 999 -8.29 33.06 2.85
N SER A 1000 -7.06 32.60 2.61
CA SER A 1000 -6.17 32.02 3.62
C SER A 1000 -5.67 33.00 4.70
N ILE A 1001 -5.82 34.31 4.48
CA ILE A 1001 -5.33 35.36 5.37
C ILE A 1001 -6.39 35.80 6.40
N GLN A 1002 -7.68 35.55 6.13
CA GLN A 1002 -8.80 36.04 6.94
C GLN A 1002 -10.00 35.09 6.95
N ARG A 1003 -10.62 34.95 8.12
CA ARG A 1003 -11.87 34.22 8.31
C ARG A 1003 -13.02 34.82 7.49
N ILE A 1004 -13.64 34.02 6.63
CA ILE A 1004 -14.91 34.32 5.97
C ILE A 1004 -15.91 33.19 6.22
N THR A 1005 -17.13 33.53 6.61
CA THR A 1005 -18.21 32.54 6.74
C THR A 1005 -18.61 32.03 5.36
N VAL A 1006 -18.53 30.71 5.14
CA VAL A 1006 -18.78 30.07 3.84
C VAL A 1006 -20.12 30.50 3.21
N TYR A 1007 -21.21 30.54 3.99
CA TYR A 1007 -22.53 30.99 3.52
C TYR A 1007 -22.61 32.45 3.07
N SER A 1008 -21.63 33.29 3.43
CA SER A 1008 -21.59 34.69 2.98
C SER A 1008 -20.96 34.85 1.59
N LEU A 1009 -20.42 33.77 1.03
CA LEU A 1009 -19.79 33.76 -0.29
C LEU A 1009 -20.82 33.37 -1.36
N PRO A 1010 -21.10 34.25 -2.35
CA PRO A 1010 -21.98 33.90 -3.47
C PRO A 1010 -21.54 32.63 -4.21
N PHE A 1011 -20.25 32.34 -4.24
CA PHE A 1011 -19.74 31.13 -4.88
C PHE A 1011 -20.16 29.85 -4.16
N ALA A 1012 -20.27 29.86 -2.83
CA ALA A 1012 -20.53 28.65 -2.05
C ALA A 1012 -21.93 28.05 -2.27
N SER A 1013 -22.89 28.89 -2.61
CA SER A 1013 -24.28 28.51 -2.93
C SER A 1013 -24.60 28.62 -4.43
N MET A 1014 -23.59 28.81 -5.29
CA MET A 1014 -23.78 29.09 -6.71
C MET A 1014 -24.57 27.97 -7.42
N LEU A 1015 -24.21 26.69 -7.20
CA LEU A 1015 -24.95 25.60 -7.85
C LEU A 1015 -26.38 25.50 -7.31
N ALA A 1016 -26.59 25.61 -6.00
CA ALA A 1016 -27.93 25.58 -5.41
C ALA A 1016 -28.80 26.72 -5.96
N ALA A 1017 -28.28 27.94 -5.97
CA ALA A 1017 -28.99 29.11 -6.47
C ALA A 1017 -29.39 28.98 -7.94
N ILE A 1018 -28.53 28.44 -8.80
CA ILE A 1018 -28.81 28.33 -10.24
C ILE A 1018 -29.62 27.07 -10.57
N CYS A 1019 -29.45 25.96 -9.84
CA CYS A 1019 -30.19 24.72 -10.11
C CYS A 1019 -31.64 24.79 -9.59
N LEU A 1020 -31.85 25.35 -8.39
CA LEU A 1020 -33.14 25.32 -7.70
C LEU A 1020 -34.00 26.56 -7.99
N ASN A 1021 -33.41 27.70 -8.33
CA ASN A 1021 -34.14 28.94 -8.61
C ASN A 1021 -34.07 29.32 -10.10
N GLU A 1022 -35.20 29.13 -10.79
CA GLU A 1022 -35.34 29.43 -12.22
C GLU A 1022 -35.07 30.91 -12.56
N PHE A 1023 -35.50 31.85 -11.72
CA PHE A 1023 -35.30 33.28 -11.97
C PHE A 1023 -33.82 33.67 -11.91
N VAL A 1024 -33.10 33.20 -10.88
CA VAL A 1024 -31.65 33.43 -10.73
C VAL A 1024 -30.91 32.86 -11.95
N ARG A 1025 -31.23 31.63 -12.33
CA ARG A 1025 -30.65 30.94 -13.49
C ARG A 1025 -30.81 31.74 -14.77
N ASP A 1026 -32.04 32.17 -15.04
CA ASP A 1026 -32.41 32.90 -16.23
C ASP A 1026 -31.67 34.24 -16.36
N GLU A 1027 -31.56 34.99 -15.26
CA GLU A 1027 -30.83 36.26 -15.25
C GLU A 1027 -29.32 36.05 -15.47
N VAL A 1028 -28.70 35.09 -14.78
CA VAL A 1028 -27.26 34.80 -14.90
C VAL A 1028 -26.91 34.30 -16.31
N THR A 1029 -27.71 33.39 -16.86
CA THR A 1029 -27.47 32.83 -18.21
C THR A 1029 -27.67 33.88 -19.31
N ARG A 1030 -28.72 34.71 -19.23
CA ARG A 1030 -28.94 35.84 -20.16
C ARG A 1030 -27.79 36.85 -20.08
N ALA A 1031 -27.36 37.22 -18.87
CA ALA A 1031 -26.25 38.15 -18.68
C ALA A 1031 -24.94 37.59 -19.28
N CYS A 1032 -24.63 36.33 -19.00
CA CYS A 1032 -23.43 35.67 -19.51
C CYS A 1032 -23.34 35.70 -21.05
N LEU A 1033 -24.48 35.51 -21.73
CA LEU A 1033 -24.60 35.55 -23.20
C LEU A 1033 -24.55 36.98 -23.76
N ALA A 1034 -25.15 37.96 -23.07
CA ALA A 1034 -25.27 39.33 -23.55
C ALA A 1034 -23.97 40.16 -23.44
N GLY A 1035 -22.99 39.68 -22.67
CA GLY A 1035 -21.69 40.35 -22.50
C GLY A 1035 -21.65 41.36 -21.36
N PHE A 1036 -20.50 42.02 -21.17
CA PHE A 1036 -20.22 42.85 -19.99
C PHE A 1036 -21.21 44.01 -19.80
N ASP A 1037 -21.41 44.85 -20.82
CA ASP A 1037 -22.22 46.07 -20.69
C ASP A 1037 -23.67 45.75 -20.29
N HIS A 1038 -24.29 44.78 -20.97
CA HIS A 1038 -25.64 44.31 -20.63
C HIS A 1038 -25.72 43.62 -19.26
N SER A 1039 -24.68 42.85 -18.88
CA SER A 1039 -24.61 42.23 -17.54
C SER A 1039 -24.56 43.29 -16.45
N TRP A 1040 -23.82 44.37 -16.67
CA TRP A 1040 -23.69 45.49 -15.76
C TRP A 1040 -25.01 46.25 -15.59
N GLU A 1041 -25.70 46.54 -16.69
CA GLU A 1041 -27.04 47.14 -16.66
C GLU A 1041 -28.07 46.25 -15.94
N ALA A 1042 -28.04 44.94 -16.21
CA ALA A 1042 -28.90 43.97 -15.53
C ALA A 1042 -28.62 43.92 -14.03
N PHE A 1043 -27.35 43.91 -13.61
CA PHE A 1043 -26.97 43.99 -12.20
C PHE A 1043 -27.50 45.27 -11.53
N GLN A 1044 -27.33 46.43 -12.16
CA GLN A 1044 -27.87 47.70 -11.62
C GLN A 1044 -29.39 47.68 -11.50
N ARG A 1045 -30.09 47.08 -12.47
CA ARG A 1045 -31.55 46.90 -12.42
C ARG A 1045 -31.97 46.07 -11.21
N ILE A 1046 -31.30 44.93 -10.96
CA ILE A 1046 -31.58 44.07 -9.81
C ILE A 1046 -31.29 44.78 -8.49
N ILE A 1047 -30.16 45.50 -8.38
CA ILE A 1047 -29.86 46.31 -7.18
C ILE A 1047 -30.94 47.36 -6.93
N ASN A 1048 -31.32 48.10 -7.96
CA ASN A 1048 -32.36 49.13 -7.85
C ASN A 1048 -33.72 48.56 -7.42
N GLN A 1049 -34.01 47.28 -7.72
CA GLN A 1049 -35.20 46.58 -7.25
C GLN A 1049 -35.03 46.16 -5.79
N LEU A 1050 -33.91 45.52 -5.46
CA LEU A 1050 -33.57 45.07 -4.10
C LEU A 1050 -33.64 46.21 -3.08
N GLU A 1051 -33.11 47.38 -3.43
CA GLU A 1051 -33.11 48.57 -2.55
C GLU A 1051 -34.50 49.18 -2.35
N LYS A 1052 -35.50 48.81 -3.17
CA LYS A 1052 -36.88 49.30 -3.09
C LYS A 1052 -37.84 48.29 -2.45
N THR A 1053 -37.38 47.08 -2.12
CA THR A 1053 -38.20 46.04 -1.50
C THR A 1053 -38.13 46.18 0.03
N GLU A 1054 -39.23 46.59 0.66
CA GLU A 1054 -39.29 46.86 2.12
C GLU A 1054 -40.15 45.86 2.91
N ASP A 1055 -41.07 45.10 2.26
CA ASP A 1055 -42.10 44.28 2.96
C ASP A 1055 -42.25 42.82 2.47
N ASP A 1056 -41.48 42.39 1.46
CA ASP A 1056 -41.53 41.02 0.91
C ASP A 1056 -40.19 40.31 1.11
N GLN A 1057 -40.11 39.47 2.15
CA GLN A 1057 -38.88 38.77 2.52
C GLN A 1057 -38.43 37.77 1.45
N GLU A 1058 -39.36 37.04 0.83
CA GLU A 1058 -39.04 36.02 -0.19
C GLU A 1058 -38.51 36.69 -1.46
N GLN A 1059 -39.16 37.76 -1.91
CA GLN A 1059 -38.68 38.56 -3.03
C GLN A 1059 -37.34 39.22 -2.72
N TRP A 1060 -37.16 39.75 -1.52
CA TRP A 1060 -35.89 40.35 -1.10
C TRP A 1060 -34.76 39.30 -1.10
N GLU A 1061 -34.98 38.10 -0.56
CA GLU A 1061 -33.99 37.01 -0.55
C GLU A 1061 -33.64 36.55 -1.96
N CYS A 1062 -34.63 36.46 -2.85
CA CYS A 1062 -34.42 36.12 -4.26
C CYS A 1062 -33.58 37.19 -5.00
N LEU A 1063 -33.92 38.48 -4.85
CA LEU A 1063 -33.19 39.59 -5.46
C LEU A 1063 -31.77 39.73 -4.88
N TYR A 1064 -31.61 39.51 -3.57
CA TYR A 1064 -30.31 39.53 -2.90
C TYR A 1064 -29.40 38.42 -3.41
N THR A 1065 -29.93 37.21 -3.57
CA THR A 1065 -29.23 36.06 -4.15
C THR A 1065 -28.86 36.33 -5.61
N THR A 1066 -29.82 36.84 -6.40
CA THR A 1066 -29.59 37.22 -7.80
C THR A 1066 -28.48 38.26 -7.94
N ALA A 1067 -28.50 39.32 -7.13
CA ALA A 1067 -27.47 40.35 -7.11
C ALA A 1067 -26.09 39.78 -6.74
N GLY A 1068 -26.04 38.85 -5.78
CA GLY A 1068 -24.82 38.12 -5.42
C GLY A 1068 -24.25 37.29 -6.58
N GLN A 1069 -25.10 36.50 -7.25
CA GLN A 1069 -24.67 35.68 -8.39
C GLN A 1069 -24.26 36.50 -9.62
N MET A 1070 -24.94 37.62 -9.89
CA MET A 1070 -24.56 38.57 -10.93
C MET A 1070 -23.22 39.26 -10.62
N GLY A 1071 -23.01 39.67 -9.36
CA GLY A 1071 -21.73 40.22 -8.89
C GLY A 1071 -20.59 39.20 -9.01
N LEU A 1072 -20.86 37.93 -8.71
CA LEU A 1072 -19.91 36.83 -8.92
C LEU A 1072 -19.59 36.62 -10.40
N LEU A 1073 -20.60 36.58 -11.28
CA LEU A 1073 -20.40 36.44 -12.73
C LEU A 1073 -19.51 37.55 -13.29
N LEU A 1074 -19.79 38.81 -12.93
CA LEU A 1074 -18.99 39.97 -13.33
C LEU A 1074 -17.53 39.83 -12.86
N SER A 1075 -17.35 39.42 -11.60
CA SER A 1075 -16.03 39.21 -10.98
C SER A 1075 -15.26 38.02 -11.56
N ALA A 1076 -15.95 36.99 -12.03
CA ALA A 1076 -15.37 35.80 -12.63
C ALA A 1076 -14.93 36.05 -14.07
N LYS A 1077 -15.84 36.59 -14.91
CA LYS A 1077 -15.65 36.71 -16.36
C LYS A 1077 -14.97 38.02 -16.79
N TRP A 1078 -15.21 39.11 -16.07
CA TRP A 1078 -14.72 40.45 -16.42
C TRP A 1078 -14.13 41.22 -15.22
N PRO A 1079 -13.14 40.65 -14.50
CA PRO A 1079 -12.62 41.23 -13.26
C PRO A 1079 -12.06 42.65 -13.43
N LYS A 1080 -11.27 42.88 -14.48
CA LYS A 1080 -10.64 44.18 -14.74
C LYS A 1080 -11.66 45.24 -15.14
N GLN A 1081 -12.61 44.91 -16.03
CA GLN A 1081 -13.66 45.85 -16.41
C GLN A 1081 -14.56 46.19 -15.21
N THR A 1082 -14.93 45.20 -14.41
CA THR A 1082 -15.72 45.38 -13.17
C THR A 1082 -15.01 46.32 -12.20
N LEU A 1083 -13.71 46.10 -11.94
CA LEU A 1083 -12.93 46.97 -11.06
C LEU A 1083 -12.87 48.41 -11.58
N MET A 1084 -12.66 48.59 -12.89
CA MET A 1084 -12.62 49.93 -13.49
C MET A 1084 -13.97 50.63 -13.44
N GLN A 1085 -15.08 49.93 -13.67
CA GLN A 1085 -16.42 50.49 -13.53
C GLN A 1085 -16.73 50.92 -12.10
N MET A 1086 -16.35 50.12 -11.09
CA MET A 1086 -16.49 50.48 -9.68
C MET A 1086 -15.72 51.76 -9.30
N VAL A 1087 -14.59 52.02 -9.97
CA VAL A 1087 -13.77 53.23 -9.75
C VAL A 1087 -14.34 54.44 -10.48
N GLN A 1088 -14.83 54.25 -11.71
CA GLN A 1088 -15.29 55.35 -12.57
C GLN A 1088 -16.66 55.88 -12.18
N TYR A 1089 -17.55 55.03 -11.65
CA TYR A 1089 -18.92 55.39 -11.34
C TYR A 1089 -19.25 55.07 -9.88
N PRO A 1090 -19.83 56.02 -9.12
CA PRO A 1090 -20.23 55.77 -7.74
C PRO A 1090 -21.38 54.76 -7.70
N LEU A 1091 -21.17 53.66 -6.99
CA LEU A 1091 -22.19 52.65 -6.71
C LEU A 1091 -22.87 52.92 -5.36
N SER A 1092 -24.10 52.43 -5.21
CA SER A 1092 -24.71 52.34 -3.89
C SER A 1092 -23.91 51.39 -2.99
N PHE A 1093 -24.06 51.53 -1.67
CA PHE A 1093 -23.37 50.66 -0.72
C PHE A 1093 -23.70 49.18 -0.95
N VAL A 1094 -24.97 48.85 -1.23
CA VAL A 1094 -25.40 47.47 -1.49
C VAL A 1094 -24.76 46.92 -2.77
N ALA A 1095 -24.76 47.68 -3.87
CA ALA A 1095 -24.08 47.27 -5.11
C ALA A 1095 -22.59 47.05 -4.91
N ALA A 1096 -21.92 47.99 -4.25
CA ALA A 1096 -20.48 47.93 -4.01
C ALA A 1096 -20.09 46.69 -3.19
N GLU A 1097 -20.84 46.39 -2.12
CA GLU A 1097 -20.63 45.21 -1.27
C GLU A 1097 -20.87 43.89 -2.04
N ARG A 1098 -21.90 43.82 -2.89
CA ARG A 1098 -22.21 42.60 -3.68
C ARG A 1098 -21.14 42.26 -4.72
N ILE A 1099 -20.45 43.25 -5.26
CA ILE A 1099 -19.31 43.00 -6.16
C ILE A 1099 -18.04 42.76 -5.33
N ALA A 1100 -17.80 43.56 -4.29
CA ALA A 1100 -16.55 43.54 -3.53
C ALA A 1100 -16.27 42.18 -2.88
N VAL A 1101 -17.31 41.49 -2.39
CA VAL A 1101 -17.20 40.16 -1.77
C VAL A 1101 -16.63 39.10 -2.72
N SER A 1102 -16.80 39.27 -4.04
CA SER A 1102 -16.24 38.35 -5.06
C SER A 1102 -14.99 38.92 -5.73
N LEU A 1103 -14.96 40.21 -6.05
CA LEU A 1103 -13.90 40.80 -6.84
C LEU A 1103 -12.59 41.01 -6.07
N LEU A 1104 -12.65 41.49 -4.83
CA LEU A 1104 -11.46 42.01 -4.13
C LEU A 1104 -10.53 40.91 -3.62
N HIS A 1105 -11.02 39.69 -3.50
CA HIS A 1105 -10.27 38.51 -3.04
C HIS A 1105 -9.42 37.84 -4.13
N ARG A 1106 -9.41 38.42 -5.33
CA ARG A 1106 -8.63 37.95 -6.47
C ARG A 1106 -7.15 38.35 -6.37
N ARG A 1107 -6.26 37.36 -6.26
CA ARG A 1107 -4.79 37.57 -6.17
C ARG A 1107 -4.22 38.29 -7.38
N ASP A 1108 -4.77 38.05 -8.57
CA ASP A 1108 -4.34 38.69 -9.83
C ASP A 1108 -4.66 40.20 -9.88
N LEU A 1109 -5.48 40.72 -8.95
CA LEU A 1109 -5.82 42.13 -8.84
C LEU A 1109 -5.05 42.88 -7.74
N VAL A 1110 -4.32 42.20 -6.84
CA VAL A 1110 -3.70 42.80 -5.64
C VAL A 1110 -2.83 44.02 -5.97
N ILE A 1111 -1.93 43.90 -6.95
CA ILE A 1111 -1.04 45.02 -7.37
C ILE A 1111 -1.87 46.20 -7.91
N THR A 1112 -2.92 45.91 -8.68
CA THR A 1112 -3.80 46.94 -9.25
C THR A 1112 -4.60 47.65 -8.16
N LEU A 1113 -5.12 46.89 -7.18
CA LEU A 1113 -5.84 47.42 -6.02
C LEU A 1113 -4.93 48.33 -5.19
N GLN A 1114 -3.70 47.89 -4.89
CA GLN A 1114 -2.71 48.68 -4.15
C GLN A 1114 -2.44 50.04 -4.82
N GLN A 1115 -2.33 50.07 -6.15
CA GLN A 1115 -2.16 51.32 -6.89
C GLN A 1115 -3.40 52.21 -6.78
N LEU A 1116 -4.60 51.66 -7.01
CA LEU A 1116 -5.84 52.43 -7.05
C LEU A 1116 -6.23 53.05 -5.70
N ILE A 1117 -5.99 52.35 -4.58
CA ILE A 1117 -6.38 52.85 -3.24
C ILE A 1117 -5.49 53.99 -2.73
N THR A 1118 -4.35 54.25 -3.37
CA THR A 1118 -3.47 55.40 -3.04
C THR A 1118 -3.97 56.71 -3.63
N VAL A 1119 -4.89 56.65 -4.60
CA VAL A 1119 -5.49 57.80 -5.26
C VAL A 1119 -6.62 58.35 -4.38
N PRO A 1120 -6.57 59.63 -3.92
CA PRO A 1120 -7.55 60.20 -2.99
C PRO A 1120 -9.00 60.15 -3.49
N GLU A 1121 -9.22 60.21 -4.79
CA GLU A 1121 -10.54 60.12 -5.43
C GLU A 1121 -11.20 58.75 -5.23
N ASN A 1122 -10.43 57.71 -4.88
CA ASN A 1122 -10.89 56.32 -4.74
C ASN A 1122 -11.15 55.91 -3.27
N THR A 1123 -11.51 56.86 -2.40
CA THR A 1123 -11.80 56.61 -0.97
C THR A 1123 -12.85 55.52 -0.74
N GLY A 1124 -13.87 55.43 -1.59
CA GLY A 1124 -14.88 54.36 -1.52
C GLY A 1124 -14.28 52.96 -1.74
N LEU A 1125 -13.46 52.78 -2.77
CA LEU A 1125 -12.74 51.52 -3.02
C LEU A 1125 -11.77 51.20 -1.87
N ARG A 1126 -11.09 52.21 -1.34
CA ARG A 1126 -10.19 52.05 -0.20
C ARG A 1126 -10.94 51.50 1.03
N HIS A 1127 -12.13 52.00 1.32
CA HIS A 1127 -12.97 51.47 2.41
C HIS A 1127 -13.36 50.01 2.17
N LEU A 1128 -13.77 49.64 0.96
CA LEU A 1128 -14.11 48.24 0.63
C LEU A 1128 -12.89 47.32 0.79
N VAL A 1129 -11.70 47.76 0.37
CA VAL A 1129 -10.45 47.01 0.57
C VAL A 1129 -10.16 46.81 2.06
N LEU A 1130 -10.26 47.84 2.89
CA LEU A 1130 -10.13 47.69 4.35
C LEU A 1130 -11.21 46.77 4.93
N HIS A 1131 -12.42 46.77 4.36
CA HIS A 1131 -13.52 45.94 4.84
C HIS A 1131 -13.34 44.45 4.51
N HIS A 1132 -12.90 44.12 3.30
CA HIS A 1132 -12.86 42.74 2.80
C HIS A 1132 -11.46 42.11 2.77
N VAL A 1133 -10.42 42.87 2.37
CA VAL A 1133 -9.04 42.40 2.15
C VAL A 1133 -8.01 43.40 2.73
N PRO A 1134 -8.05 43.69 4.04
CA PRO A 1134 -7.16 44.66 4.68
C PRO A 1134 -5.66 44.41 4.49
N ASP A 1135 -5.22 43.17 4.25
CA ASP A 1135 -3.83 42.81 3.94
C ASP A 1135 -3.29 43.48 2.67
N VAL A 1136 -4.16 43.82 1.72
CA VAL A 1136 -3.81 44.56 0.51
C VAL A 1136 -3.42 46.01 0.83
N ALA A 1137 -4.02 46.60 1.88
CA ALA A 1137 -3.86 48.02 2.24
C ALA A 1137 -2.98 48.27 3.48
N VAL A 1138 -2.79 47.25 4.34
CA VAL A 1138 -2.12 47.37 5.64
C VAL A 1138 -0.75 46.69 5.60
N ASN A 1139 0.28 47.44 5.98
CA ASN A 1139 1.63 46.94 6.25
C ASN A 1139 2.14 47.51 7.58
N ALA A 1140 3.33 47.10 8.02
CA ALA A 1140 3.90 47.54 9.30
C ALA A 1140 3.98 49.07 9.44
N ASP A 1141 4.32 49.79 8.36
CA ASP A 1141 4.48 51.25 8.36
C ASP A 1141 3.15 52.01 8.37
N SER A 1142 2.09 51.41 7.83
CA SER A 1142 0.74 52.01 7.72
C SER A 1142 -0.23 51.55 8.81
N ALA A 1143 0.07 50.47 9.53
CA ALA A 1143 -0.83 49.83 10.51
C ALA A 1143 -1.36 50.82 11.56
N VAL A 1144 -0.51 51.69 12.11
CA VAL A 1144 -0.92 52.68 13.14
C VAL A 1144 -1.80 53.77 12.55
N ALA A 1145 -1.49 54.26 11.35
CA ALA A 1145 -2.28 55.30 10.69
C ALA A 1145 -3.68 54.77 10.35
N ILE A 1146 -3.77 53.58 9.77
CA ILE A 1146 -5.02 52.92 9.42
C ILE A 1146 -5.81 52.55 10.69
N ALA A 1147 -5.16 52.08 11.74
CA ALA A 1147 -5.81 51.80 13.00
C ALA A 1147 -6.46 53.06 13.62
N ASN A 1148 -5.81 54.21 13.55
CA ASN A 1148 -6.40 55.48 14.01
C ASN A 1148 -7.61 55.89 13.15
N GLU A 1149 -7.54 55.71 11.84
CA GLU A 1149 -8.62 56.01 10.89
C GLU A 1149 -9.88 55.19 11.21
N ILE A 1150 -9.74 53.87 11.42
CA ILE A 1150 -10.90 52.99 11.59
C ILE A 1150 -11.43 52.91 13.04
N ALA A 1151 -10.66 53.37 14.03
CA ALA A 1151 -11.02 53.22 15.45
C ALA A 1151 -12.30 53.95 15.85
N ILE A 1152 -12.64 55.05 15.18
CA ILE A 1152 -13.86 55.82 15.44
C ILE A 1152 -15.13 55.02 15.10
N TRP A 1153 -15.03 54.04 14.21
CA TRP A 1153 -16.17 53.24 13.76
C TRP A 1153 -16.37 52.07 14.70
N GLN A 1154 -17.49 52.00 15.42
CA GLN A 1154 -17.70 50.93 16.41
C GLN A 1154 -17.94 49.57 15.75
N THR A 1155 -18.82 49.50 14.75
CA THR A 1155 -19.31 48.26 14.12
C THR A 1155 -18.74 47.98 12.73
N GLN A 1156 -18.13 48.97 12.07
CA GLN A 1156 -17.54 48.80 10.73
C GLN A 1156 -16.08 48.31 10.79
N PHE A 1157 -15.56 47.89 9.64
CA PHE A 1157 -14.18 47.40 9.45
C PHE A 1157 -13.78 46.28 10.41
N LYS A 1158 -14.74 45.42 10.77
CA LYS A 1158 -14.52 44.29 11.68
C LYS A 1158 -13.29 43.47 11.28
N ARG A 1159 -13.22 43.04 10.02
CA ARG A 1159 -12.09 42.24 9.49
C ARG A 1159 -10.76 42.98 9.55
N CYS A 1160 -10.73 44.29 9.24
CA CYS A 1160 -9.51 45.09 9.38
C CYS A 1160 -8.99 45.12 10.81
N LYS A 1161 -9.88 45.25 11.80
CA LYS A 1161 -9.52 45.26 13.22
C LYS A 1161 -9.00 43.90 13.67
N GLU A 1162 -9.64 42.83 13.20
CA GLU A 1162 -9.19 41.46 13.46
C GLU A 1162 -7.79 41.23 12.85
N TYR A 1163 -7.58 41.61 11.58
CA TYR A 1163 -6.28 41.54 10.91
C TYR A 1163 -5.19 42.34 11.63
N LEU A 1164 -5.47 43.61 11.98
CA LEU A 1164 -4.54 44.49 12.70
C LEU A 1164 -4.15 43.93 14.07
N LEU A 1165 -5.08 43.31 14.81
CA LEU A 1165 -4.74 42.65 16.07
C LEU A 1165 -3.85 41.42 15.83
N ALA A 1166 -4.25 40.54 14.90
CA ALA A 1166 -3.56 39.26 14.71
C ALA A 1166 -2.17 39.36 14.07
N TYR A 1167 -1.93 40.37 13.22
CA TYR A 1167 -0.67 40.56 12.48
C TYR A 1167 0.17 41.74 12.99
N HIS A 1168 -0.43 42.72 13.67
CA HIS A 1168 0.24 43.99 13.98
C HIS A 1168 0.06 44.50 15.41
N ALA A 1169 -0.46 43.71 16.37
CA ALA A 1169 -0.66 44.19 17.75
C ALA A 1169 0.62 44.73 18.41
N ASN A 1170 1.79 44.17 18.08
CA ASN A 1170 3.08 44.61 18.61
C ASN A 1170 3.44 46.07 18.26
N VAL A 1171 2.95 46.60 17.14
CA VAL A 1171 3.21 48.00 16.71
C VAL A 1171 2.06 48.96 17.01
N LEU A 1172 0.88 48.45 17.40
CA LEU A 1172 -0.27 49.28 17.76
C LEU A 1172 -0.12 49.88 19.17
N PRO A 1173 -0.47 51.14 19.39
CA PRO A 1173 -0.60 51.70 20.74
C PRO A 1173 -1.63 50.92 21.60
N GLU A 1174 -1.33 50.75 22.88
CA GLU A 1174 -2.19 50.08 23.88
C GLU A 1174 -3.65 50.56 23.85
N ARG A 1175 -3.86 51.87 23.67
CA ARG A 1175 -5.20 52.47 23.54
C ARG A 1175 -6.00 51.85 22.39
N LEU A 1176 -5.39 51.69 21.21
CA LEU A 1176 -6.03 51.17 20.01
C LEU A 1176 -6.29 49.66 20.12
N ARG A 1177 -5.33 48.90 20.66
CA ARG A 1177 -5.52 47.46 20.91
C ARG A 1177 -6.72 47.20 21.82
N ARG A 1178 -6.77 47.86 22.98
CA ARG A 1178 -7.90 47.74 23.93
C ARG A 1178 -9.22 48.17 23.31
N GLN A 1179 -9.21 49.22 22.50
CA GLN A 1179 -10.40 49.68 21.81
C GLN A 1179 -10.92 48.64 20.80
N PHE A 1180 -10.05 48.04 19.98
CA PHE A 1180 -10.44 46.98 19.05
C PHE A 1180 -10.92 45.72 19.77
N ILE A 1181 -10.21 45.27 20.81
CA ILE A 1181 -10.66 44.13 21.64
C ILE A 1181 -12.05 44.38 22.21
N ARG A 1182 -12.39 45.62 22.62
CA ARG A 1182 -13.74 45.98 23.09
C ARG A 1182 -14.79 46.02 21.98
N GLN A 1183 -14.42 46.46 20.78
CA GLN A 1183 -15.34 46.56 19.64
C GLN A 1183 -15.65 45.22 18.96
N LEU A 1184 -14.75 44.24 19.07
CA LEU A 1184 -14.93 42.92 18.47
C LEU A 1184 -15.73 41.97 19.38
N SER A 1185 -16.62 41.17 18.79
CA SER A 1185 -17.35 40.11 19.51
C SER A 1185 -16.47 38.88 19.79
N LEU A 1186 -15.51 38.60 18.89
CA LEU A 1186 -14.50 37.56 19.02
C LEU A 1186 -13.12 38.18 18.82
N VAL A 1187 -12.13 37.77 19.60
CA VAL A 1187 -10.77 38.32 19.53
C VAL A 1187 -9.82 37.32 18.88
N PRO A 1188 -9.06 37.71 17.84
CA PRO A 1188 -8.15 36.78 17.19
C PRO A 1188 -6.96 36.42 18.09
N TYR A 1189 -6.36 35.24 17.89
CA TYR A 1189 -5.00 34.95 18.37
C TYR A 1189 -3.96 35.67 17.52
N GLY A 1190 -2.87 36.07 18.16
CA GLY A 1190 -1.69 36.58 17.49
C GLY A 1190 -1.01 35.48 16.68
N ILE A 1191 -0.53 35.84 15.50
CA ILE A 1191 0.12 34.88 14.58
C ILE A 1191 1.53 34.51 15.03
N THR A 1192 2.14 35.35 15.85
CA THR A 1192 3.38 35.04 16.57
C THR A 1192 3.13 35.07 18.07
N GLU A 1193 3.95 34.35 18.84
CA GLU A 1193 3.90 34.38 20.31
C GLU A 1193 4.07 35.80 20.86
N GLU A 1194 4.90 36.62 20.19
CA GLU A 1194 5.11 38.03 20.55
C GLU A 1194 3.82 38.85 20.40
N ILE A 1195 3.13 38.75 19.26
CA ILE A 1195 1.86 39.45 19.02
C ILE A 1195 0.78 38.94 19.98
N GLU A 1196 0.71 37.62 20.19
CA GLU A 1196 -0.23 37.00 21.12
C GLU A 1196 -0.02 37.51 22.55
N MET A 1197 1.23 37.71 22.98
CA MET A 1197 1.53 38.29 24.29
C MET A 1197 0.93 39.69 24.45
N TYR A 1198 1.03 40.57 23.44
CA TYR A 1198 0.42 41.90 23.48
C TYR A 1198 -1.12 41.84 23.54
N ILE A 1199 -1.74 40.91 22.82
CA ILE A 1199 -3.20 40.70 22.87
C ILE A 1199 -3.61 40.20 24.25
N GLN A 1200 -2.89 39.22 24.81
CA GLN A 1200 -3.15 38.64 26.13
C GLN A 1200 -3.02 39.67 27.26
N GLN A 1201 -1.99 40.52 27.23
CA GLN A 1201 -1.81 41.59 28.21
C GLN A 1201 -3.04 42.52 28.27
N ASP A 1202 -3.62 42.84 27.12
CA ASP A 1202 -4.80 43.70 27.06
C ASP A 1202 -6.11 42.96 27.36
N LEU A 1203 -6.17 41.64 27.11
CA LEU A 1203 -7.28 40.78 27.52
C LEU A 1203 -7.37 40.62 29.04
N VAL A 1204 -6.26 40.58 29.78
CA VAL A 1204 -6.27 40.49 31.26
C VAL A 1204 -7.01 41.67 31.92
N HIS A 1205 -7.05 42.83 31.26
CA HIS A 1205 -7.68 44.06 31.76
C HIS A 1205 -9.15 44.25 31.30
N ILE A 1206 -9.69 43.33 30.52
CA ILE A 1206 -11.07 43.31 30.03
C ILE A 1206 -11.67 42.01 30.54
N ALA A 1207 -12.75 42.06 31.35
CA ALA A 1207 -13.30 40.88 32.03
C ALA A 1207 -13.31 39.63 31.13
N ALA A 1208 -12.34 38.74 31.33
CA ALA A 1208 -11.97 37.68 30.39
C ALA A 1208 -13.08 36.62 30.19
N ALA A 1209 -14.17 36.70 30.95
CA ALA A 1209 -15.28 35.76 30.95
C ALA A 1209 -16.33 35.99 29.84
N GLU A 1210 -16.35 37.14 29.15
CA GLU A 1210 -17.43 37.45 28.19
C GLU A 1210 -17.05 37.39 26.70
N LYS A 1211 -15.75 37.26 26.33
CA LYS A 1211 -15.34 37.31 24.91
C LYS A 1211 -14.67 36.02 24.43
N GLY A 1212 -15.29 35.36 23.45
CA GLY A 1212 -14.70 34.21 22.76
C GLY A 1212 -13.43 34.57 21.97
N ARG A 1213 -12.54 33.60 21.81
CA ARG A 1213 -11.29 33.73 21.05
C ARG A 1213 -11.28 32.76 19.88
N PHE A 1214 -10.55 33.11 18.82
CA PHE A 1214 -10.44 32.30 17.61
C PHE A 1214 -9.10 32.58 16.94
N LYS A 1215 -8.50 31.63 16.23
CA LYS A 1215 -7.37 31.98 15.36
C LYS A 1215 -7.94 32.54 14.07
N LEU A 1216 -7.29 33.54 13.46
CA LEU A 1216 -7.76 34.08 12.17
C LEU A 1216 -7.88 33.02 11.06
N PHE A 1217 -7.20 31.89 11.26
CA PHE A 1217 -7.18 30.71 10.41
C PHE A 1217 -7.94 29.50 11.02
N GLU A 1218 -8.79 29.69 12.03
CA GLU A 1218 -9.67 28.66 12.58
C GLU A 1218 -11.14 29.13 12.55
N VAL A 1219 -12.00 28.42 11.80
CA VAL A 1219 -13.46 28.60 11.82
C VAL A 1219 -14.03 27.78 12.97
N ASP A 1220 -14.97 28.38 13.70
CA ASP A 1220 -15.92 27.69 14.59
C ASP A 1220 -17.02 27.01 13.75
N PRO A 1221 -17.04 25.66 13.63
CA PRO A 1221 -18.05 24.93 12.88
C PRO A 1221 -19.41 24.91 13.59
N ILE A 1222 -19.48 25.21 14.89
CA ILE A 1222 -20.71 25.10 15.70
C ILE A 1222 -21.72 26.20 15.32
N ALA A 1223 -21.24 27.36 14.86
CA ALA A 1223 -22.09 28.45 14.38
C ALA A 1223 -22.80 28.14 13.05
N ILE A 1224 -22.36 27.11 12.31
CA ILE A 1224 -22.83 26.78 10.96
C ILE A 1224 -24.08 25.89 11.01
N ILE A 1225 -24.21 24.98 11.98
CA ILE A 1225 -25.36 24.05 12.07
C ILE A 1225 -26.49 24.59 12.94
N SER A 1226 -26.18 25.36 13.99
CA SER A 1226 -27.22 26.00 14.80
C SER A 1226 -28.05 27.03 13.99
N ALA A 1227 -27.44 27.61 12.94
CA ALA A 1227 -28.12 28.48 11.98
C ALA A 1227 -29.06 27.73 11.01
N VAL A 1228 -28.90 26.41 10.85
CA VAL A 1228 -29.78 25.56 10.01
C VAL A 1228 -31.06 25.18 10.77
N ARG A 1229 -31.05 25.16 12.11
CA ARG A 1229 -32.23 24.85 12.93
C ARG A 1229 -33.05 26.09 13.36
N THR A 1230 -32.57 27.30 13.09
CA THR A 1230 -33.23 28.56 13.53
C THR A 1230 -33.49 29.57 12.41
N LYS A 1231 -33.80 29.09 11.21
CA LYS A 1231 -34.59 29.85 10.25
C LYS A 1231 -36.00 29.32 10.20
#